data_AF-A0AAE0X862-F1
#
_entry.id   AF-A0AAE0X862-F1
#
_cell.length_a   1.000
_cell.length_b   1.000
_cell.length_c   1.000
_cell.angle_alpha   90.00
_cell.angle_beta   90.00
_cell.angle_gamma   90.00
#
_symmetry.space_group_name_H-M   'P 1'
#
loop_
_entity.id
_entity.type
_entity.pdbx_description
1 polymer ?
#
loop_
_entity_poly.entity_id
_entity_poly.type
_entity_poly.pdbx_seq_one_letter_code
_entity_poly.pdbx_strand_id
1 'polypeptide(L)'
;MLVPGRRPSWQQQLRQTPAKDQLVAAQPESFPLQEAQEIANRLLKDRSPLFGRGIVPQSVECDILFANELLTVKGELFIHEAAILACLHLLSYDQARGQILSIQPSLNPADVFFDHKLPIYLQCIIISRRASPQTCTDEELAAAQELLSVVNCKSKDFPSISNLLEAVGRGTCEALLPTSLVKKVLKKSYYRDNLMIELEDLRKNRKWLAAYKLVRGLRSVVSLQTADQLLRDVFPDYPMWANWRPDVRRITLWEGPDMAQFRTKLCSLLDLEGPDTTGQQRGTFRMSSPGVFKGLDHPGFSSDRHILDRLLDDLDASLAIGPQTVDLLIALCIDSNSLSPRSLTQLEAAIKLRHDTISKTLAAFTRAISLDTSHGTRFSAFISALPLLTTYPALQTPFGTLNDLARRGPTAMTASQQQFCRSLAKNHTNERLALNILSLGSALLRASWLHDRWQPAYITMLRDLPTEHEIRCALRAISEIPITPSSPTRSSHIEFLATRLGGLRPSPASSPAVTAPAAPITIIPEDPIWYSTLGIDHDNLRRTLRSPGLKDLDISVKTACLKQSLHESDTFIRALTGSIMHNTDQACVNMAVRLLGPRIASGMRVHEAWKTLLLQMMRRRPPGLLERCGEELTLLTWQSWVEHLRLIFVDRHLDPEGKLGFTSERFTQWTQRKLGVGRSLSTSTYSTASTGHSSSISLN
;
A
#
# COMPACT_ATOMS: atom_id res chain seq x y z
N MET A 1 11.41 0.59 84.80
CA MET A 1 12.03 -0.62 84.21
C MET A 1 11.68 -0.67 82.73
N LEU A 2 12.60 -0.23 81.88
CA LEU A 2 12.54 -0.44 80.43
C LEU A 2 13.78 -1.24 80.09
N VAL A 3 13.60 -2.50 79.73
CA VAL A 3 14.68 -3.34 79.20
C VAL A 3 15.16 -2.67 77.91
N PRO A 4 16.44 -2.31 77.75
CA PRO A 4 16.94 -1.78 76.50
C PRO A 4 16.75 -2.88 75.45
N GLY A 5 15.90 -2.63 74.45
CA GLY A 5 15.69 -3.56 73.36
C GLY A 5 17.02 -3.86 72.69
N ARG A 6 17.49 -5.11 72.81
CA ARG A 6 18.66 -5.58 72.06
C ARG A 6 18.40 -5.29 70.58
N ARG A 7 19.24 -4.45 69.97
CA ARG A 7 19.18 -4.22 68.52
C ARG A 7 19.23 -5.59 67.82
N PRO A 8 18.39 -5.83 66.80
CA PRO A 8 18.43 -7.09 66.05
C PRO A 8 19.84 -7.31 65.50
N SER A 9 20.32 -8.56 65.53
CA SER A 9 21.62 -8.90 64.94
C SER A 9 21.64 -8.48 63.47
N TRP A 10 22.81 -8.14 62.92
CA TRP A 10 22.92 -7.67 61.53
C TRP A 10 22.32 -8.67 60.54
N GLN A 11 22.42 -9.97 60.83
CA GLN A 11 21.77 -11.06 60.09
C GLN A 11 20.24 -10.90 60.06
N GLN A 12 19.61 -10.58 61.20
CA GLN A 12 18.17 -10.40 61.30
C GLN A 12 17.71 -9.15 60.57
N GLN A 13 18.56 -8.11 60.53
CA GLN A 13 18.33 -6.93 59.70
C GLN A 13 18.40 -7.27 58.21
N LEU A 14 19.41 -8.04 57.78
CA LEU A 14 19.49 -8.51 56.39
C LEU A 14 18.28 -9.36 55.98
N ARG A 15 17.78 -10.23 56.87
CA ARG A 15 16.56 -11.03 56.64
C ARG A 15 15.29 -10.18 56.47
N GLN A 16 15.28 -8.93 56.95
CA GLN A 16 14.16 -8.00 56.81
C GLN A 16 14.22 -7.19 55.50
N THR A 17 15.36 -7.21 54.80
CA THR A 17 15.51 -6.55 53.50
C THR A 17 14.92 -7.40 52.38
N PRO A 18 14.52 -6.80 51.24
CA PRO A 18 14.09 -7.56 50.07
C PRO A 18 15.25 -8.27 49.32
N ALA A 19 16.49 -8.21 49.84
CA ALA A 19 17.68 -8.72 49.16
C ALA A 19 17.57 -10.21 48.79
N LYS A 20 17.01 -11.02 49.69
CA LYS A 20 16.75 -12.44 49.45
C LYS A 20 15.82 -12.63 48.26
N ASP A 21 14.67 -11.95 48.28
CA ASP A 21 13.63 -12.14 47.28
C ASP A 21 14.10 -11.67 45.89
N GLN A 22 14.94 -10.63 45.82
CA GLN A 22 15.51 -10.16 44.56
C GLN A 22 16.57 -11.11 43.99
N LEU A 23 17.39 -11.75 44.83
CA LEU A 23 18.31 -12.81 44.38
C LEU A 23 17.55 -14.03 43.85
N VAL A 24 16.43 -14.38 44.47
CA VAL A 24 15.51 -15.45 44.00
C VAL A 24 14.88 -15.08 42.66
N ALA A 25 14.48 -13.82 42.48
CA ALA A 25 13.84 -13.33 41.26
C ALA A 25 14.78 -13.25 40.03
N ALA A 26 16.09 -13.46 40.22
CA ALA A 26 17.10 -13.38 39.18
C ALA A 26 17.22 -12.00 38.49
N GLN A 27 16.97 -10.92 39.24
CA GLN A 27 16.99 -9.55 38.75
C GLN A 27 18.11 -8.76 39.42
N PRO A 28 19.36 -8.83 38.92
CA PRO A 28 20.49 -8.18 39.57
C PRO A 28 20.25 -6.68 39.75
N GLU A 29 19.64 -6.01 38.77
CA GLU A 29 19.41 -4.56 38.84
C GLU A 29 18.54 -4.10 40.01
N SER A 30 17.63 -4.95 40.48
CA SER A 30 16.68 -4.65 41.55
C SER A 30 17.22 -4.88 42.97
N PHE A 31 18.44 -5.40 43.10
CA PHE A 31 19.03 -5.72 44.41
C PHE A 31 19.19 -4.46 45.27
N PRO A 32 18.73 -4.44 46.54
CA PRO A 32 18.75 -3.28 47.43
C PRO A 32 20.16 -3.04 48.01
N LEU A 33 21.12 -2.74 47.13
CA LEU A 33 22.54 -2.72 47.48
C LEU A 33 22.87 -1.70 48.58
N GLN A 34 22.32 -0.49 48.49
CA GLN A 34 22.59 0.57 49.47
C GLN A 34 22.11 0.18 50.87
N GLU A 35 20.88 -0.34 50.98
CA GLU A 35 20.31 -0.79 52.25
C GLU A 35 21.14 -1.93 52.87
N ALA A 36 21.56 -2.89 52.05
CA ALA A 36 22.43 -3.98 52.48
C ALA A 36 23.81 -3.47 52.97
N GLN A 37 24.44 -2.56 52.22
CA GLN A 37 25.72 -1.95 52.59
C GLN A 37 25.63 -1.13 53.88
N GLU A 38 24.52 -0.43 54.13
CA GLU A 38 24.28 0.30 55.37
C GLU A 38 24.20 -0.61 56.60
N ILE A 39 23.67 -1.82 56.45
CA ILE A 39 23.65 -2.81 57.54
C ILE A 39 25.09 -3.24 57.88
N ALA A 40 25.92 -3.53 56.87
CA ALA A 40 27.33 -3.87 57.07
C ALA A 40 28.13 -2.70 57.68
N ASN A 41 27.90 -1.46 57.21
CA ASN A 41 28.52 -0.26 57.77
C ASN A 41 28.15 -0.04 59.24
N ARG A 42 26.91 -0.32 59.64
CA ARG A 42 26.46 -0.24 61.04
C ARG A 42 27.15 -1.28 61.91
N LEU A 43 27.33 -2.51 61.41
CA LEU A 43 28.07 -3.56 62.12
C LEU A 43 29.52 -3.14 62.40
N LEU A 44 30.20 -2.56 61.41
CA LEU A 44 31.58 -2.07 61.56
C LEU A 44 31.68 -0.94 62.60
N LYS A 45 30.70 -0.03 62.61
CA LYS A 45 30.61 1.08 63.60
C LYS A 45 30.34 0.57 65.01
N ASP A 46 29.37 -0.34 65.18
CA ASP A 46 28.97 -0.86 66.49
C ASP A 46 30.06 -1.75 67.14
N ARG A 47 30.98 -2.31 66.34
CA ARG A 47 32.12 -3.12 66.81
C ARG A 47 33.41 -2.31 67.05
N SER A 48 33.40 -1.02 66.74
CA SER A 48 34.52 -0.13 67.03
C SER A 48 34.52 0.22 68.53
N PRO A 49 35.62 0.00 69.28
CA PRO A 49 35.66 0.27 70.71
C PRO A 49 35.49 1.78 71.00
N LEU A 50 34.68 2.12 72.00
CA LEU A 50 34.39 3.50 72.44
C LEU A 50 35.63 4.36 72.75
N PHE A 51 36.82 3.73 72.92
CA PHE A 51 38.08 4.38 73.27
C PHE A 51 39.31 3.88 72.48
N GLY A 52 39.13 3.12 71.39
CA GLY A 52 40.25 2.60 70.58
C GLY A 52 40.19 3.03 69.11
N ARG A 53 41.29 2.82 68.35
CA ARG A 53 41.29 2.97 66.89
C ARG A 53 40.16 2.11 66.31
N GLY A 54 39.21 2.73 65.61
CA GLY A 54 38.14 2.00 64.92
C GLY A 54 38.71 1.09 63.84
N ILE A 55 37.99 -0.01 63.55
CA ILE A 55 38.40 -0.96 62.50
C ILE A 55 38.32 -0.23 61.15
N VAL A 56 39.46 -0.17 60.46
CA VAL A 56 39.56 0.54 59.18
C VAL A 56 39.00 -0.36 58.06
N PRO A 57 38.12 0.14 57.17
CA PRO A 57 37.70 -0.60 55.99
C PRO A 57 38.89 -1.11 55.18
N GLN A 58 38.78 -2.30 54.59
CA GLN A 58 39.81 -2.95 53.78
C GLN A 58 41.10 -3.31 54.54
N SER A 59 41.08 -3.24 55.88
CA SER A 59 42.15 -3.76 56.72
C SER A 59 41.97 -5.25 57.02
N VAL A 60 43.07 -5.92 57.39
CA VAL A 60 43.06 -7.34 57.82
C VAL A 60 42.10 -7.57 59.00
N GLU A 61 42.00 -6.60 59.92
CA GLU A 61 41.08 -6.64 61.06
C GLU A 61 39.61 -6.63 60.60
N CYS A 62 39.29 -5.83 59.58
CA CYS A 62 37.96 -5.77 58.94
C CYS A 62 37.63 -7.09 58.23
N ASP A 63 38.60 -7.63 57.48
CA ASP A 63 38.47 -8.91 56.79
C ASP A 63 38.18 -10.06 57.76
N ILE A 64 38.90 -10.13 58.88
CA ILE A 64 38.68 -11.14 59.93
C ILE A 64 37.30 -10.98 60.57
N LEU A 65 36.89 -9.74 60.88
CA LEU A 65 35.56 -9.48 61.46
C LEU A 65 34.46 -10.00 60.55
N PHE A 66 34.44 -9.58 59.29
CA PHE A 66 33.40 -9.97 58.35
C PHE A 66 33.49 -11.46 57.96
N ALA A 67 34.67 -12.06 57.90
CA ALA A 67 34.80 -13.51 57.70
C ALA A 67 34.09 -14.29 58.82
N ASN A 68 34.31 -13.91 60.08
CA ASN A 68 33.66 -14.54 61.22
C ASN A 68 32.13 -14.34 61.21
N GLU A 69 31.68 -13.14 60.87
CA GLU A 69 30.26 -12.83 60.79
C GLU A 69 29.60 -13.56 59.60
N LEU A 70 30.26 -13.72 58.45
CA LEU A 70 29.74 -14.49 57.32
C LEU A 70 29.62 -16.00 57.63
N LEU A 71 30.49 -16.55 58.48
CA LEU A 71 30.39 -17.95 58.92
C LEU A 71 29.08 -18.22 59.68
N THR A 72 28.55 -17.24 60.39
CA THR A 72 27.32 -17.40 61.19
C THR A 72 26.05 -17.55 60.36
N VAL A 73 26.09 -17.14 59.09
CA VAL A 73 24.98 -17.29 58.13
C VAL A 73 25.29 -18.33 57.05
N LYS A 74 26.43 -19.03 57.16
CA LYS A 74 26.85 -20.06 56.22
C LYS A 74 25.87 -21.24 56.29
N GLY A 75 25.11 -21.45 55.22
CA GLY A 75 24.07 -22.48 55.12
C GLY A 75 22.66 -21.92 54.87
N GLU A 76 22.43 -20.62 55.12
CA GLU A 76 21.20 -19.94 54.72
C GLU A 76 21.35 -19.41 53.30
N LEU A 77 20.98 -20.22 52.31
CA LEU A 77 20.93 -19.81 50.89
C LEU A 77 20.17 -18.48 50.74
N PHE A 78 20.66 -17.65 49.83
CA PHE A 78 20.27 -16.26 49.55
C PHE A 78 20.66 -15.24 50.63
N ILE A 79 20.57 -15.60 51.92
CA ILE A 79 20.96 -14.70 53.02
C ILE A 79 22.49 -14.61 53.12
N HIS A 80 23.19 -15.74 52.97
CA HIS A 80 24.65 -15.76 52.93
C HIS A 80 25.19 -14.92 51.77
N GLU A 81 24.61 -15.07 50.58
CA GLU A 81 24.98 -14.34 49.37
C GLU A 81 24.67 -12.84 49.49
N ALA A 82 23.50 -12.47 50.04
CA ALA A 82 23.18 -11.08 50.33
C ALA A 82 24.14 -10.48 51.36
N ALA A 83 24.53 -11.25 52.38
CA ALA A 83 25.49 -10.85 53.40
C ALA A 83 26.90 -10.63 52.83
N ILE A 84 27.35 -11.48 51.90
CA ILE A 84 28.61 -11.28 51.16
C ILE A 84 28.54 -9.97 50.39
N LEU A 85 27.49 -9.77 49.58
CA LEU A 85 27.30 -8.57 48.76
C LEU A 85 27.26 -7.28 49.60
N ALA A 86 26.66 -7.35 50.80
CA ALA A 86 26.55 -6.23 51.74
C ALA A 86 27.92 -5.72 52.24
N CYS A 87 28.90 -6.61 52.41
CA CYS A 87 30.19 -6.25 53.00
C CYS A 87 31.33 -6.05 51.98
N LEU A 88 31.12 -6.31 50.68
CA LEU A 88 32.18 -6.24 49.67
C LEU A 88 32.94 -4.91 49.62
N HIS A 89 32.29 -3.76 49.87
CA HIS A 89 32.96 -2.45 49.84
C HIS A 89 33.88 -2.21 51.05
N LEU A 90 33.75 -3.03 52.10
CA LEU A 90 34.53 -2.98 53.33
C LEU A 90 35.67 -3.99 53.38
N LEU A 91 35.68 -4.97 52.47
CA LEU A 91 36.68 -6.03 52.40
C LEU A 91 37.87 -5.61 51.53
N SER A 92 39.06 -6.16 51.82
CA SER A 92 40.18 -6.07 50.89
C SER A 92 39.87 -6.80 49.57
N TYR A 93 40.61 -6.49 48.49
CA TYR A 93 40.40 -7.10 47.17
C TYR A 93 40.44 -8.64 47.22
N ASP A 94 41.45 -9.21 47.86
CA ASP A 94 41.64 -10.66 47.95
C ASP A 94 40.49 -11.31 48.75
N GLN A 95 40.09 -10.69 49.87
CA GLN A 95 39.01 -11.21 50.70
C GLN A 95 37.66 -11.09 49.99
N ALA A 96 37.37 -9.96 49.34
CA ALA A 96 36.15 -9.75 48.57
C ALA A 96 36.01 -10.82 47.46
N ARG A 97 37.07 -11.06 46.68
CA ARG A 97 37.06 -12.11 45.65
C ARG A 97 36.97 -13.51 46.24
N GLY A 98 37.68 -13.79 47.33
CA GLY A 98 37.61 -15.07 48.04
C GLY A 98 36.18 -15.41 48.51
N GLN A 99 35.44 -14.42 49.02
CA GLN A 99 34.04 -14.61 49.42
C GLN A 99 33.12 -14.87 48.22
N ILE A 100 33.30 -14.17 47.11
CA ILE A 100 32.55 -14.48 45.87
C ILE A 100 32.90 -15.88 45.35
N LEU A 101 34.16 -16.31 45.41
CA LEU A 101 34.52 -17.68 44.99
C LEU A 101 33.92 -18.76 45.89
N SER A 102 33.70 -18.45 47.18
CA SER A 102 33.14 -19.40 48.15
C SER A 102 31.70 -19.85 47.84
N ILE A 103 30.97 -19.04 47.05
CA ILE A 103 29.59 -19.32 46.63
C ILE A 103 29.52 -20.00 45.25
N GLN A 104 30.66 -20.28 44.61
CA GLN A 104 30.71 -20.95 43.32
C GLN A 104 30.06 -22.35 43.41
N PRO A 105 29.17 -22.71 42.47
CA PRO A 105 28.51 -24.01 42.49
C PRO A 105 29.50 -25.15 42.18
N SER A 106 29.25 -26.34 42.73
CA SER A 106 30.14 -27.48 42.52
C SER A 106 30.05 -28.00 41.08
N LEU A 107 31.21 -28.27 40.48
CA LEU A 107 31.28 -28.91 39.17
C LEU A 107 30.97 -30.41 39.22
N ASN A 108 30.79 -30.99 40.41
CA ASN A 108 30.39 -32.40 40.58
C ASN A 108 29.06 -32.68 39.85
N PRO A 109 28.96 -33.73 39.01
CA PRO A 109 27.70 -34.15 38.38
C PRO A 109 26.58 -34.47 39.39
N ALA A 110 26.91 -34.87 40.60
CA ALA A 110 25.96 -35.22 41.65
C ALA A 110 25.36 -34.01 42.39
N ASP A 111 25.79 -32.77 42.10
CA ASP A 111 25.23 -31.57 42.75
C ASP A 111 23.83 -31.24 42.20
N VAL A 112 22.81 -31.71 42.92
CA VAL A 112 21.38 -31.49 42.61
C VAL A 112 21.00 -30.00 42.69
N PHE A 113 21.77 -29.18 43.42
CA PHE A 113 21.47 -27.76 43.62
C PHE A 113 22.20 -26.84 42.61
N PHE A 114 23.00 -27.40 41.69
CA PHE A 114 23.74 -26.62 40.70
C PHE A 114 22.85 -25.61 39.97
N ASP A 115 21.67 -26.03 39.52
CA ASP A 115 20.77 -25.20 38.71
C ASP A 115 20.14 -24.04 39.52
N HIS A 116 20.05 -24.19 40.85
CA HIS A 116 19.56 -23.14 41.75
C HIS A 116 20.69 -22.18 42.15
N LYS A 117 21.90 -22.71 42.39
CA LYS A 117 23.06 -21.93 42.85
C LYS A 117 23.71 -21.12 41.73
N LEU A 118 23.72 -21.62 40.51
CA LEU A 118 24.37 -20.97 39.39
C LEU A 118 23.79 -19.57 39.06
N PRO A 119 22.47 -19.38 38.92
CA PRO A 119 21.90 -18.05 38.70
C PRO A 119 22.26 -17.06 39.82
N ILE A 120 22.29 -17.54 41.07
CA ILE A 120 22.66 -16.71 42.24
C ILE A 120 24.12 -16.31 42.14
N TYR A 121 25.00 -17.26 41.85
CA TYR A 121 26.43 -17.00 41.68
C TYR A 121 26.72 -15.94 40.62
N LEU A 122 26.11 -16.07 39.45
CA LEU A 122 26.27 -15.11 38.34
C LEU A 122 25.71 -13.73 38.71
N GLN A 123 24.56 -13.68 39.41
CA GLN A 123 24.05 -12.41 39.95
C GLN A 123 25.00 -11.78 40.96
N CYS A 124 25.60 -12.56 41.85
CA CYS A 124 26.57 -12.05 42.81
C CYS A 124 27.80 -11.45 42.12
N ILE A 125 28.30 -12.05 41.04
CA ILE A 125 29.37 -11.46 40.22
C ILE A 125 28.91 -10.11 39.65
N ILE A 126 27.71 -10.03 39.05
CA ILE A 126 27.17 -8.81 38.45
C ILE A 126 26.99 -7.70 39.51
N ILE A 127 26.40 -8.03 40.66
CA ILE A 127 26.16 -7.09 41.75
C ILE A 127 27.49 -6.66 42.40
N SER A 128 28.49 -7.55 42.47
CA SER A 128 29.79 -7.26 43.08
C SER A 128 30.49 -6.07 42.44
N ARG A 129 30.39 -5.89 41.12
CA ARG A 129 30.94 -4.72 40.41
C ARG A 129 30.33 -3.40 40.90
N ARG A 130 29.03 -3.39 41.18
CA ARG A 130 28.32 -2.21 41.72
C ARG A 130 28.66 -1.98 43.19
N ALA A 131 28.87 -3.07 43.96
CA ALA A 131 29.22 -3.00 45.36
C ALA A 131 30.66 -2.50 45.59
N SER A 132 31.60 -3.02 44.81
CA SER A 132 33.01 -2.64 44.83
C SER A 132 33.58 -2.79 43.42
N PRO A 133 33.85 -1.67 42.71
CA PRO A 133 34.38 -1.71 41.35
C PRO A 133 35.65 -2.55 41.23
N GLN A 134 36.49 -2.61 42.25
CA GLN A 134 37.75 -3.34 42.18
C GLN A 134 37.58 -4.86 42.18
N THR A 135 36.46 -5.40 42.68
CA THR A 135 36.27 -6.85 42.88
C THR A 135 36.09 -7.62 41.57
N CYS A 136 35.54 -6.98 40.54
CA CYS A 136 35.18 -7.60 39.26
C CYS A 136 35.58 -6.67 38.11
N THR A 137 36.18 -7.22 37.04
CA THR A 137 36.52 -6.49 35.82
C THR A 137 35.30 -6.28 34.92
N ASP A 138 35.38 -5.36 33.95
CA ASP A 138 34.28 -5.13 33.01
C ASP A 138 34.08 -6.33 32.07
N GLU A 139 35.15 -7.05 31.72
CA GLU A 139 35.06 -8.30 30.96
C GLU A 139 34.38 -9.42 31.76
N GLU A 140 34.70 -9.57 33.05
CA GLU A 140 34.06 -10.55 33.93
C GLU A 140 32.56 -10.24 34.13
N LEU A 141 32.21 -8.96 34.26
CA LEU A 141 30.83 -8.52 34.31
C LEU A 141 30.06 -8.91 33.05
N ALA A 142 30.59 -8.54 31.87
CA ALA A 142 29.94 -8.82 30.59
C ALA A 142 29.77 -10.34 30.36
N ALA A 143 30.80 -11.12 30.69
CA ALA A 143 30.77 -12.59 30.62
C ALA A 143 29.71 -13.19 31.55
N ALA A 144 29.60 -12.69 32.79
CA ALA A 144 28.59 -13.14 33.75
C ALA A 144 27.17 -12.79 33.31
N GLN A 145 26.95 -11.62 32.72
CA GLN A 145 25.67 -11.20 32.15
C GLN A 145 25.23 -12.10 30.99
N GLU A 146 26.13 -12.38 30.04
CA GLU A 146 25.85 -13.29 28.93
C GLU A 146 25.54 -14.70 29.44
N LEU A 147 26.33 -15.23 30.38
CA LEU A 147 26.09 -16.56 30.93
C LEU A 147 24.77 -16.65 31.71
N LEU A 148 24.42 -15.61 32.47
CA LEU A 148 23.13 -15.53 33.17
C LEU A 148 21.97 -15.48 32.19
N SER A 149 22.11 -14.76 31.08
CA SER A 149 21.10 -14.72 30.02
C SER A 149 20.89 -16.09 29.36
N VAL A 150 21.96 -16.87 29.16
CA VAL A 150 21.87 -18.25 28.67
C VAL A 150 21.09 -19.14 29.63
N VAL A 151 21.38 -19.04 30.92
CA VAL A 151 20.70 -19.83 31.97
C VAL A 151 19.21 -19.46 32.06
N ASN A 152 18.87 -18.19 31.86
CA ASN A 152 17.51 -17.68 31.96
C ASN A 152 16.72 -17.69 30.63
N CYS A 153 17.32 -18.14 29.52
CA CYS A 153 16.71 -18.04 28.20
C CYS A 153 15.45 -18.92 28.09
N LYS A 154 14.28 -18.28 27.90
CA LYS A 154 12.97 -18.95 27.85
C LYS A 154 12.30 -19.04 26.47
N SER A 155 12.90 -18.49 25.40
CA SER A 155 12.61 -18.78 23.95
C SER A 155 12.56 -17.55 23.01
N LYS A 156 12.47 -16.31 23.49
CA LYS A 156 12.16 -15.16 22.59
C LYS A 156 13.36 -14.36 22.08
N ASP A 157 14.45 -14.28 22.84
CA ASP A 157 15.67 -13.59 22.45
C ASP A 157 16.86 -14.46 22.87
N PHE A 158 17.34 -15.30 21.95
CA PHE A 158 18.47 -16.16 22.22
C PHE A 158 19.77 -15.34 22.33
N PRO A 159 20.56 -15.47 23.42
CA PRO A 159 21.71 -14.58 23.64
C PRO A 159 22.94 -14.97 22.81
N SER A 160 23.67 -13.96 22.33
CA SER A 160 25.03 -14.15 21.84
C SER A 160 25.98 -14.30 23.03
N ILE A 161 26.95 -15.22 22.91
CA ILE A 161 27.97 -15.48 23.94
C ILE A 161 29.35 -14.92 23.55
N SER A 162 29.37 -13.90 22.69
CA SER A 162 30.61 -13.41 22.08
C SER A 162 31.57 -12.81 23.11
N ASN A 163 31.07 -12.00 24.05
CA ASN A 163 31.93 -11.37 25.06
C ASN A 163 32.41 -12.40 26.09
N LEU A 164 31.56 -13.37 26.45
CA LEU A 164 31.93 -14.52 27.28
C LEU A 164 33.07 -15.32 26.65
N LEU A 165 32.95 -15.69 25.38
CA LEU A 165 33.99 -16.45 24.68
C LEU A 165 35.30 -15.67 24.55
N GLU A 166 35.21 -14.35 24.34
CA GLU A 166 36.39 -13.48 24.28
C GLU A 166 37.10 -13.36 25.63
N ALA A 167 36.35 -13.17 26.72
CA ALA A 167 36.89 -13.11 28.08
C ALA A 167 37.54 -14.45 28.49
N VAL A 168 36.89 -15.58 28.19
CA VAL A 168 37.45 -16.92 28.42
C VAL A 168 38.70 -17.14 27.56
N GLY A 169 38.66 -16.74 26.29
CA GLY A 169 39.77 -16.92 25.37
C GLY A 169 41.03 -16.13 25.74
N ARG A 170 40.86 -14.93 26.32
CA ARG A 170 41.95 -14.10 26.85
C ARG A 170 42.39 -14.50 28.26
N GLY A 171 41.64 -15.38 28.92
CA GLY A 171 41.89 -15.81 30.30
C GLY A 171 41.58 -14.73 31.35
N THR A 172 40.91 -13.63 31.00
CA THR A 172 40.64 -12.52 31.91
C THR A 172 39.63 -12.87 33.00
N CYS A 173 38.74 -13.82 32.74
CA CYS A 173 37.71 -14.24 33.68
C CYS A 173 37.99 -15.58 34.38
N GLU A 174 39.15 -16.22 34.17
CA GLU A 174 39.39 -17.61 34.63
C GLU A 174 39.25 -17.77 36.16
N ALA A 175 39.50 -16.70 36.92
CA ALA A 175 39.31 -16.71 38.37
C ALA A 175 37.84 -16.89 38.79
N LEU A 176 36.91 -16.08 38.27
CA LEU A 176 35.47 -16.13 38.64
C LEU A 176 34.64 -17.03 37.72
N LEU A 177 35.00 -17.13 36.45
CA LEU A 177 34.31 -17.90 35.44
C LEU A 177 35.30 -18.85 34.76
N PRO A 178 35.78 -19.87 35.48
CA PRO A 178 36.72 -20.82 34.92
C PRO A 178 36.10 -21.54 33.72
N THR A 179 36.93 -21.85 32.74
CA THR A 179 36.50 -22.48 31.48
C THR A 179 35.69 -23.77 31.69
N SER A 180 36.01 -24.52 32.74
CA SER A 180 35.30 -25.75 33.14
C SER A 180 33.86 -25.49 33.62
N LEU A 181 33.63 -24.41 34.37
CA LEU A 181 32.30 -23.97 34.78
C LEU A 181 31.50 -23.55 33.56
N VAL A 182 32.06 -22.67 32.72
CA VAL A 182 31.41 -22.19 31.49
C VAL A 182 30.97 -23.36 30.61
N LYS A 183 31.87 -24.33 30.38
CA LYS A 183 31.57 -25.56 29.62
C LYS A 183 30.41 -26.36 30.24
N LYS A 184 30.39 -26.54 31.56
CA LYS A 184 29.31 -27.26 32.25
C LYS A 184 27.96 -26.53 32.11
N VAL A 185 27.97 -25.21 32.26
CA VAL A 185 26.76 -24.38 32.11
C VAL A 185 26.20 -24.48 30.70
N LEU A 186 27.00 -24.25 29.67
CA LEU A 186 26.55 -24.28 28.27
C LEU A 186 26.00 -25.66 27.87
N LYS A 187 26.58 -26.75 28.40
CA LYS A 187 26.06 -28.11 28.18
C LYS A 187 24.73 -28.34 28.88
N LYS A 188 24.60 -27.94 30.15
CA LYS A 188 23.36 -28.11 30.92
C LYS A 188 22.21 -27.26 30.39
N SER A 189 22.49 -26.06 29.89
CA SER A 189 21.50 -25.17 29.30
C SER A 189 21.10 -25.55 27.87
N TYR A 190 21.59 -26.70 27.35
CA TYR A 190 21.40 -27.14 25.97
C TYR A 190 21.72 -26.02 24.96
N TYR A 191 22.74 -25.21 25.23
CA TYR A 191 23.02 -24.01 24.46
C TYR A 191 23.20 -24.31 22.97
N ARG A 192 23.91 -25.40 22.65
CA ARG A 192 24.11 -25.87 21.28
C ARG A 192 22.79 -26.11 20.56
N ASP A 193 21.93 -26.93 21.15
CA ASP A 193 20.70 -27.39 20.50
C ASP A 193 19.75 -26.22 20.31
N ASN A 194 19.63 -25.37 21.33
CA ASN A 194 18.82 -24.16 21.26
C ASN A 194 19.36 -23.15 20.23
N LEU A 195 20.68 -22.93 20.18
CA LEU A 195 21.31 -22.07 19.18
C LEU A 195 21.08 -22.60 17.77
N MET A 196 21.22 -23.91 17.56
CA MET A 196 21.01 -24.54 16.25
C MET A 196 19.56 -24.49 15.80
N ILE A 197 18.60 -24.70 16.72
CA ILE A 197 17.17 -24.55 16.43
C ILE A 197 16.88 -23.11 16.00
N GLU A 198 17.38 -22.12 16.74
CA GLU A 198 17.17 -20.71 16.44
C GLU A 198 17.82 -20.32 15.12
N LEU A 199 19.10 -20.67 14.89
CA LEU A 199 19.80 -20.39 13.65
C LEU A 199 19.12 -21.06 12.44
N GLU A 200 18.58 -22.27 12.61
CA GLU A 200 17.87 -22.97 11.56
C GLU A 200 16.50 -22.33 11.24
N ASP A 201 15.77 -21.85 12.25
CA ASP A 201 14.53 -21.07 12.03
C ASP A 201 14.84 -19.77 11.29
N LEU A 202 15.83 -19.00 11.77
CA LEU A 202 16.27 -17.77 11.13
C LEU A 202 16.74 -18.02 9.70
N ARG A 203 17.46 -19.11 9.46
CA ARG A 203 17.91 -19.56 8.12
C ARG A 203 16.73 -19.87 7.21
N LYS A 204 15.78 -20.70 7.65
CA LYS A 204 14.55 -21.04 6.89
C LYS A 204 13.74 -19.78 6.56
N ASN A 205 13.71 -18.83 7.48
CA ASN A 205 13.05 -17.55 7.30
C ASN A 205 13.91 -16.49 6.60
N ARG A 206 15.17 -16.78 6.22
CA ARG A 206 16.14 -15.84 5.60
C ARG A 206 16.34 -14.56 6.41
N LYS A 207 16.19 -14.64 7.73
CA LYS A 207 16.44 -13.55 8.68
C LYS A 207 17.94 -13.50 8.99
N TRP A 208 18.70 -13.08 7.98
CA TRP A 208 20.17 -13.09 8.02
C TRP A 208 20.77 -12.06 8.98
N LEU A 209 20.16 -10.88 9.18
CA LEU A 209 20.65 -9.92 10.16
C LEU A 209 20.46 -10.47 11.58
N ALA A 210 19.31 -11.06 11.88
CA ALA A 210 19.07 -11.70 13.17
C ALA A 210 20.06 -12.85 13.41
N ALA A 211 20.26 -13.73 12.43
CA ALA A 211 21.24 -14.81 12.52
C ALA A 211 22.66 -14.26 12.70
N TYR A 212 23.04 -13.22 11.95
CA TYR A 212 24.36 -12.59 12.04
C TYR A 212 24.61 -11.99 13.41
N LYS A 213 23.61 -11.36 14.05
CA LYS A 213 23.74 -10.82 15.41
C LYS A 213 24.10 -11.89 16.44
N LEU A 214 23.62 -13.13 16.27
CA LEU A 214 23.93 -14.23 17.18
C LEU A 214 25.39 -14.67 17.06
N VAL A 215 25.94 -14.70 15.84
CA VAL A 215 27.23 -15.34 15.54
C VAL A 215 28.38 -14.39 15.17
N ARG A 216 28.13 -13.07 15.03
CA ARG A 216 29.14 -12.10 14.54
C ARG A 216 30.45 -12.07 15.33
N GLY A 217 30.43 -12.38 16.63
CA GLY A 217 31.63 -12.39 17.46
C GLY A 217 32.42 -13.69 17.41
N LEU A 218 31.90 -14.76 16.77
CA LEU A 218 32.62 -16.03 16.69
C LEU A 218 33.98 -15.88 15.99
N ARG A 219 34.11 -14.95 15.03
CA ARG A 219 35.37 -14.72 14.31
C ARG A 219 36.52 -14.31 15.22
N SER A 220 36.29 -13.35 16.12
CA SER A 220 37.36 -12.79 16.97
C SER A 220 37.87 -13.82 17.98
N VAL A 221 37.05 -14.82 18.29
CA VAL A 221 37.38 -15.84 19.30
C VAL A 221 38.04 -17.09 18.71
N VAL A 222 37.92 -17.37 17.40
CA VAL A 222 38.59 -18.52 16.75
C VAL A 222 40.12 -18.43 16.87
N SER A 223 40.70 -17.24 16.93
CA SER A 223 42.14 -17.06 17.14
C SER A 223 42.61 -17.31 18.59
N LEU A 224 41.68 -17.45 19.54
CA LEU A 224 41.99 -17.66 20.95
C LEU A 224 41.86 -19.15 21.28
N GLN A 225 42.99 -19.81 21.59
CA GLN A 225 43.06 -21.27 21.73
C GLN A 225 42.02 -21.85 22.72
N THR A 226 41.85 -21.22 23.88
CA THR A 226 40.90 -21.68 24.91
C THR A 226 39.45 -21.56 24.44
N ALA A 227 39.10 -20.46 23.76
CA ALA A 227 37.76 -20.25 23.24
C ALA A 227 37.47 -21.17 22.04
N ASP A 228 38.45 -21.38 21.16
CA ASP A 228 38.36 -22.34 20.05
C ASP A 228 38.09 -23.76 20.55
N GLN A 229 38.82 -24.20 21.58
CA GLN A 229 38.59 -25.51 22.19
C GLN A 229 37.20 -25.64 22.83
N LEU A 230 36.76 -24.59 23.55
CA LEU A 230 35.42 -24.56 24.14
C LEU A 230 34.33 -24.62 23.05
N LEU A 231 34.51 -23.89 21.95
CA LEU A 231 33.60 -23.91 20.80
C LEU A 231 33.57 -25.28 20.11
N ARG A 232 34.71 -25.94 19.90
CA ARG A 232 34.74 -27.31 19.35
C ARG A 232 33.97 -28.30 20.23
N ASP A 233 34.03 -28.12 21.54
CA ASP A 233 33.37 -29.00 22.50
C ASP A 233 31.85 -28.75 22.65
N VAL A 234 31.41 -27.50 22.47
CA VAL A 234 30.02 -27.08 22.71
C VAL A 234 29.24 -26.88 21.41
N PHE A 235 29.86 -26.34 20.36
CA PHE A 235 29.23 -25.99 19.10
C PHE A 235 30.13 -26.36 17.89
N PRO A 236 30.25 -27.65 17.51
CA PRO A 236 31.21 -28.10 16.49
C PRO A 236 31.04 -27.45 15.09
N ASP A 237 29.82 -27.02 14.74
CA ASP A 237 29.50 -26.42 13.44
C ASP A 237 29.82 -24.91 13.37
N TYR A 238 30.42 -24.34 14.43
CA TYR A 238 30.81 -22.93 14.47
C TYR A 238 31.70 -22.44 13.31
N PRO A 239 32.58 -23.23 12.65
CA PRO A 239 33.49 -22.69 11.65
C PRO A 239 32.76 -22.08 10.45
N MET A 240 31.62 -22.67 10.05
CA MET A 240 30.77 -22.12 8.99
C MET A 240 30.30 -20.70 9.34
N TRP A 241 29.82 -20.51 10.57
CA TRP A 241 29.29 -19.24 11.06
C TRP A 241 30.39 -18.22 11.35
N ALA A 242 31.54 -18.66 11.87
CA ALA A 242 32.69 -17.80 12.15
C ALA A 242 33.31 -17.24 10.86
N ASN A 243 33.27 -18.00 9.78
CA ASN A 243 33.77 -17.60 8.46
C ASN A 243 32.77 -16.76 7.66
N TRP A 244 31.50 -16.68 8.07
CA TRP A 244 30.48 -15.92 7.36
C TRP A 244 30.75 -14.40 7.34
N ARG A 245 30.66 -13.79 6.15
CA ARG A 245 30.93 -12.38 5.82
C ARG A 245 29.82 -11.81 4.93
N PRO A 246 28.59 -11.69 5.44
CA PRO A 246 27.52 -11.06 4.67
C PRO A 246 27.80 -9.56 4.50
N ASP A 247 27.18 -8.94 3.48
CA ASP A 247 27.03 -7.49 3.48
C ASP A 247 25.97 -7.09 4.53
N VAL A 248 26.44 -6.49 5.63
CA VAL A 248 25.58 -6.09 6.76
C VAL A 248 24.54 -5.04 6.35
N ARG A 249 24.87 -4.13 5.42
CA ARG A 249 23.93 -3.08 4.98
C ARG A 249 22.77 -3.72 4.21
N ARG A 250 23.10 -4.67 3.34
CA ARG A 250 22.15 -5.43 2.53
C ARG A 250 21.21 -6.30 3.37
N ILE A 251 21.74 -7.15 4.26
CA ILE A 251 20.88 -8.00 5.11
C ILE A 251 20.00 -7.18 6.05
N THR A 252 20.43 -5.96 6.42
CA THR A 252 19.60 -5.02 7.17
C THR A 252 18.43 -4.50 6.34
N LEU A 253 18.68 -4.11 5.09
CA LEU A 253 17.64 -3.69 4.15
C LEU A 253 16.62 -4.81 3.92
N TRP A 254 17.08 -6.05 3.75
CA TRP A 254 16.23 -7.19 3.42
C TRP A 254 15.38 -7.72 4.58
N GLU A 255 15.71 -7.42 5.83
CA GLU A 255 14.83 -7.69 6.97
C GLU A 255 13.76 -6.61 7.18
N GLY A 256 13.76 -5.56 6.36
CA GLY A 256 12.71 -4.54 6.35
C GLY A 256 11.33 -5.09 5.95
N PRO A 257 10.24 -4.35 6.27
CA PRO A 257 8.86 -4.78 6.01
C PRO A 257 8.57 -4.94 4.52
N ASP A 258 9.20 -4.15 3.65
CA ASP A 258 8.95 -4.15 2.21
C ASP A 258 9.36 -5.47 1.52
N MET A 259 10.33 -6.19 2.10
CA MET A 259 10.80 -7.49 1.60
C MET A 259 9.87 -8.65 1.99
N ALA A 260 9.02 -8.49 3.02
CA ALA A 260 8.27 -9.59 3.61
C ALA A 260 7.40 -10.35 2.59
N GLN A 261 6.75 -9.62 1.67
CA GLN A 261 5.89 -10.19 0.63
C GLN A 261 6.65 -10.92 -0.49
N PHE A 262 7.94 -10.62 -0.68
CA PHE A 262 8.77 -11.18 -1.76
C PHE A 262 9.69 -12.31 -1.30
N ARG A 263 9.89 -12.45 0.01
CA ARG A 263 10.84 -13.37 0.65
C ARG A 263 10.76 -14.81 0.14
N THR A 264 9.55 -15.34 -0.06
CA THR A 264 9.36 -16.71 -0.58
C THR A 264 9.81 -16.84 -2.04
N LYS A 265 9.51 -15.85 -2.88
CA LYS A 265 9.88 -15.85 -4.31
C LYS A 265 11.37 -15.58 -4.53
N LEU A 266 11.98 -14.78 -3.65
CA LEU A 266 13.39 -14.40 -3.71
C LEU A 266 14.29 -15.32 -2.88
N CYS A 267 13.79 -16.44 -2.36
CA CYS A 267 14.53 -17.27 -1.40
C CYS A 267 15.94 -17.66 -1.89
N SER A 268 16.07 -18.12 -3.14
CA SER A 268 17.36 -18.49 -3.73
C SER A 268 18.33 -17.31 -3.87
N LEU A 269 17.81 -16.10 -4.08
CA LEU A 269 18.62 -14.89 -4.17
C LEU A 269 19.07 -14.41 -2.78
N LEU A 270 18.17 -14.47 -1.80
CA LEU A 270 18.48 -14.13 -0.41
C LEU A 270 19.49 -15.11 0.19
N ASP A 271 19.43 -16.39 -0.18
CA ASP A 271 20.35 -17.42 0.30
C ASP A 271 21.81 -17.15 -0.11
N LEU A 272 22.07 -16.32 -1.13
CA LEU A 272 23.42 -15.95 -1.57
C LEU A 272 24.23 -15.18 -0.52
N GLU A 273 23.57 -14.35 0.30
CA GLU A 273 24.21 -13.66 1.44
C GLU A 273 24.24 -14.52 2.70
N GLY A 274 23.66 -15.71 2.68
CA GLY A 274 23.72 -16.68 3.77
C GLY A 274 25.12 -17.27 3.98
N PRO A 275 25.33 -18.02 5.08
CA PRO A 275 26.57 -18.72 5.35
C PRO A 275 26.84 -19.82 4.32
N ASP A 276 28.11 -20.18 4.14
CA ASP A 276 28.50 -21.24 3.20
C ASP A 276 28.10 -22.63 3.71
N THR A 277 27.01 -23.15 3.17
CA THR A 277 26.49 -24.49 3.49
C THR A 277 27.17 -25.63 2.72
N THR A 278 28.10 -25.34 1.80
CA THR A 278 28.79 -26.36 0.98
C THR A 278 29.96 -27.03 1.67
N GLY A 279 30.37 -26.52 2.84
CA GLY A 279 31.54 -27.00 3.57
C GLY A 279 32.88 -26.44 3.07
N GLN A 280 32.89 -25.58 2.04
CA GLN A 280 34.12 -24.92 1.56
C GLN A 280 34.63 -23.80 2.48
N GLN A 281 33.84 -23.43 3.50
CA GLN A 281 34.14 -22.38 4.48
C GLN A 281 34.39 -21.00 3.86
N ARG A 282 33.70 -20.70 2.76
CA ARG A 282 33.77 -19.39 2.10
C ARG A 282 32.95 -18.35 2.89
N GLY A 283 33.24 -17.08 2.62
CA GLY A 283 32.60 -15.95 3.30
C GLY A 283 31.07 -15.91 3.17
N THR A 284 30.51 -16.28 2.03
CA THR A 284 29.06 -16.39 1.83
C THR A 284 28.76 -17.49 0.83
N PHE A 285 27.50 -17.91 0.75
CA PHE A 285 27.08 -18.96 -0.18
C PHE A 285 27.35 -18.62 -1.65
N ARG A 286 27.21 -17.35 -2.08
CA ARG A 286 27.61 -16.92 -3.43
C ARG A 286 29.08 -17.18 -3.76
N MET A 287 29.96 -17.19 -2.75
CA MET A 287 31.38 -17.39 -2.95
C MET A 287 31.75 -18.86 -3.12
N SER A 288 30.93 -19.78 -2.58
CA SER A 288 31.15 -21.22 -2.61
C SER A 288 30.41 -21.95 -3.72
N SER A 289 29.23 -21.48 -4.12
CA SER A 289 28.42 -22.12 -5.17
C SER A 289 27.80 -21.09 -6.14
N PRO A 290 28.52 -20.67 -7.20
CA PRO A 290 27.96 -19.78 -8.21
C PRO A 290 26.84 -20.43 -9.05
N GLY A 291 26.76 -21.76 -9.11
CA GLY A 291 25.85 -22.53 -9.98
C GLY A 291 24.43 -22.77 -9.44
N VAL A 292 23.99 -22.06 -8.39
CA VAL A 292 22.70 -22.32 -7.74
C VAL A 292 21.51 -21.88 -8.61
N PHE A 293 21.71 -20.93 -9.53
CA PHE A 293 20.73 -20.61 -10.55
C PHE A 293 20.86 -21.60 -11.71
N LYS A 294 19.94 -22.57 -11.75
CA LYS A 294 19.75 -23.44 -12.92
C LYS A 294 19.61 -22.55 -14.16
N GLY A 295 20.53 -22.69 -15.11
CA GLY A 295 20.61 -21.87 -16.32
C GLY A 295 21.96 -21.18 -16.56
N LEU A 296 22.88 -21.20 -15.58
CA LEU A 296 24.24 -20.67 -15.71
C LEU A 296 25.26 -21.68 -16.30
N ASP A 297 24.84 -22.91 -16.64
CA ASP A 297 25.68 -23.93 -17.30
C ASP A 297 26.00 -23.60 -18.78
N HIS A 298 26.29 -22.34 -19.09
CA HIS A 298 26.73 -21.92 -20.42
C HIS A 298 28.27 -21.90 -20.48
N PRO A 299 28.89 -22.70 -21.37
CA PRO A 299 30.34 -22.73 -21.53
C PRO A 299 30.80 -21.41 -22.15
N GLY A 300 31.23 -20.46 -21.30
CA GLY A 300 31.64 -19.12 -21.70
C GLY A 300 31.56 -18.06 -20.59
N PHE A 301 30.85 -18.34 -19.48
CA PHE A 301 30.80 -17.43 -18.34
C PHE A 301 31.96 -17.67 -17.37
N SER A 302 33.15 -17.15 -17.70
CA SER A 302 34.27 -17.07 -16.75
C SER A 302 34.09 -15.98 -15.67
N SER A 303 32.86 -15.56 -15.36
CA SER A 303 32.55 -14.40 -14.47
C SER A 303 31.20 -14.49 -13.74
N ASP A 304 30.79 -15.70 -13.32
CA ASP A 304 29.51 -15.93 -12.63
C ASP A 304 29.32 -15.05 -11.37
N ARG A 305 30.41 -14.70 -10.68
CA ARG A 305 30.37 -13.88 -9.47
C ARG A 305 29.91 -12.45 -9.72
N HIS A 306 30.42 -11.80 -10.77
CA HIS A 306 30.06 -10.41 -11.07
C HIS A 306 28.58 -10.28 -11.48
N ILE A 307 27.99 -11.32 -12.05
CA ILE A 307 26.57 -11.34 -12.41
C ILE A 307 25.71 -11.46 -11.15
N LEU A 308 26.10 -12.32 -10.20
CA LEU A 308 25.40 -12.44 -8.92
C LEU A 308 25.50 -11.15 -8.10
N ASP A 309 26.68 -10.53 -8.02
CA ASP A 309 26.83 -9.26 -7.30
C ASP A 309 26.00 -8.15 -7.94
N ARG A 310 25.99 -8.04 -9.29
CA ARG A 310 25.09 -7.11 -9.99
C ARG A 310 23.62 -7.37 -9.70
N LEU A 311 23.19 -8.63 -9.71
CA LEU A 311 21.79 -8.99 -9.40
C LEU A 311 21.40 -8.59 -7.97
N LEU A 312 22.31 -8.75 -7.02
CA LEU A 312 22.09 -8.36 -5.62
C LEU A 312 22.05 -6.84 -5.47
N ASP A 313 22.94 -6.11 -6.16
CA ASP A 313 22.92 -4.64 -6.20
C ASP A 313 21.61 -4.12 -6.84
N ASP A 314 21.15 -4.77 -7.91
CA ASP A 314 19.88 -4.46 -8.56
C ASP A 314 18.67 -4.75 -7.67
N LEU A 315 18.73 -5.79 -6.83
CA LEU A 315 17.70 -6.05 -5.82
C LEU A 315 17.65 -4.92 -4.79
N ASP A 316 18.80 -4.49 -4.27
CA ASP A 316 18.89 -3.40 -3.31
C ASP A 316 18.34 -2.10 -3.89
N ALA A 317 18.69 -1.79 -5.15
CA ALA A 317 18.18 -0.64 -5.87
C ALA A 317 16.67 -0.75 -6.17
N SER A 318 16.18 -1.95 -6.47
CA SER A 318 14.75 -2.20 -6.70
C SER A 318 13.92 -1.95 -5.45
N LEU A 319 14.38 -2.44 -4.30
CA LEU A 319 13.73 -2.20 -3.00
C LEU A 319 13.67 -0.71 -2.66
N ALA A 320 14.73 0.03 -2.95
CA ALA A 320 14.78 1.47 -2.71
C ALA A 320 13.79 2.28 -3.58
N ILE A 321 13.36 1.73 -4.72
CA ILE A 321 12.38 2.36 -5.62
C ILE A 321 10.95 1.97 -5.21
N GLY A 322 10.70 0.67 -5.03
CA GLY A 322 9.38 0.18 -4.62
C GLY A 322 9.06 -1.25 -5.04
N PRO A 323 7.90 -1.76 -4.58
CA PRO A 323 7.50 -3.15 -4.75
C PRO A 323 7.30 -3.56 -6.22
N GLN A 324 6.86 -2.66 -7.09
CA GLN A 324 6.63 -3.02 -8.51
C GLN A 324 7.95 -3.21 -9.26
N THR A 325 9.02 -2.57 -8.82
CA THR A 325 10.38 -2.75 -9.35
C THR A 325 10.97 -4.09 -8.91
N VAL A 326 10.70 -4.52 -7.67
CA VAL A 326 11.03 -5.88 -7.22
C VAL A 326 10.24 -6.93 -8.00
N ASP A 327 8.95 -6.69 -8.28
CA ASP A 327 8.15 -7.57 -9.14
C ASP A 327 8.70 -7.69 -10.57
N LEU A 328 9.30 -6.61 -11.10
CA LEU A 328 9.98 -6.62 -12.39
C LEU A 328 11.26 -7.47 -12.34
N LEU A 329 12.07 -7.33 -11.28
CA LEU A 329 13.24 -8.19 -11.05
C LEU A 329 12.83 -9.67 -11.04
N ILE A 330 11.77 -10.00 -10.30
CA ILE A 330 11.24 -11.37 -10.24
C ILE A 330 10.82 -11.85 -11.63
N ALA A 331 10.07 -11.05 -12.38
CA ALA A 331 9.62 -11.41 -13.72
C ALA A 331 10.78 -11.65 -14.71
N LEU A 332 11.85 -10.86 -14.61
CA LEU A 332 12.98 -10.89 -15.53
C LEU A 332 14.01 -11.97 -15.19
N CYS A 333 14.30 -12.15 -13.90
CA CYS A 333 15.46 -12.91 -13.41
C CYS A 333 15.09 -14.20 -12.69
N ILE A 334 13.87 -14.32 -12.16
CA ILE A 334 13.42 -15.48 -11.38
C ILE A 334 12.39 -16.30 -12.17
N ASP A 335 11.27 -15.70 -12.56
CA ASP A 335 10.17 -16.40 -13.26
C ASP A 335 10.61 -16.97 -14.63
N SER A 336 11.57 -16.32 -15.28
CA SER A 336 12.09 -16.69 -16.61
C SER A 336 13.05 -17.89 -16.58
N ASN A 337 13.42 -18.39 -15.38
CA ASN A 337 14.40 -19.47 -15.17
C ASN A 337 15.71 -19.33 -16.00
N SER A 338 16.07 -18.10 -16.37
CA SER A 338 17.25 -17.80 -17.17
C SER A 338 17.80 -16.42 -16.79
N LEU A 339 18.69 -16.42 -15.79
CA LEU A 339 19.45 -15.22 -15.45
C LEU A 339 20.42 -14.92 -16.60
N SER A 340 20.12 -13.90 -17.39
CA SER A 340 20.93 -13.48 -18.52
C SER A 340 21.44 -12.05 -18.35
N PRO A 341 22.60 -11.67 -18.94
CA PRO A 341 23.06 -10.28 -18.95
C PRO A 341 22.02 -9.32 -19.55
N ARG A 342 21.18 -9.82 -20.46
CA ARG A 342 20.08 -9.05 -21.04
C ARG A 342 18.99 -8.74 -20.03
N SER A 343 18.60 -9.71 -19.19
CA SER A 343 17.60 -9.55 -18.13
C SER A 343 18.06 -8.49 -17.12
N LEU A 344 19.34 -8.51 -16.73
CA LEU A 344 19.93 -7.49 -15.86
C LEU A 344 19.94 -6.12 -16.54
N THR A 345 20.36 -6.03 -17.81
CA THR A 345 20.35 -4.76 -18.56
C THR A 345 18.94 -4.16 -18.68
N GLN A 346 17.91 -5.00 -18.84
CA GLN A 346 16.50 -4.59 -18.83
C GLN A 346 16.09 -4.00 -17.48
N LEU A 347 16.45 -4.69 -16.39
CA LEU A 347 16.15 -4.24 -15.04
C LEU A 347 16.88 -2.94 -14.70
N GLU A 348 18.19 -2.85 -14.96
CA GLU A 348 19.02 -1.67 -14.75
C GLU A 348 18.47 -0.44 -15.51
N ALA A 349 17.99 -0.63 -16.74
CA ALA A 349 17.37 0.44 -17.52
C ALA A 349 16.07 0.95 -16.88
N ALA A 350 15.27 0.07 -16.29
CA ALA A 350 14.06 0.45 -15.55
C ALA A 350 14.40 1.12 -14.21
N ILE A 351 15.37 0.59 -13.46
CA ILE A 351 15.86 1.16 -12.19
C ILE A 351 16.37 2.59 -12.38
N LYS A 352 17.08 2.87 -13.48
CA LYS A 352 17.57 4.23 -13.81
C LYS A 352 16.47 5.28 -13.92
N LEU A 353 15.25 4.89 -14.28
CA LEU A 353 14.10 5.80 -14.35
C LEU A 353 13.52 6.15 -12.97
N ARG A 354 13.78 5.35 -11.93
CA ARG A 354 13.29 5.55 -10.55
C ARG A 354 11.77 5.74 -10.44
N HIS A 355 11.01 5.05 -11.29
CA HIS A 355 9.54 5.13 -11.31
C HIS A 355 8.89 3.76 -11.17
N ASP A 356 8.36 3.47 -9.97
CA ASP A 356 7.78 2.16 -9.64
C ASP A 356 6.57 1.80 -10.52
N THR A 357 5.75 2.79 -10.91
CA THR A 357 4.58 2.58 -11.78
C THR A 357 4.97 2.12 -13.19
N ILE A 358 6.13 2.55 -13.70
CA ILE A 358 6.66 2.10 -15.00
C ILE A 358 7.08 0.64 -14.89
N SER A 359 7.75 0.26 -13.79
CA SER A 359 8.16 -1.12 -13.53
C SER A 359 6.99 -2.10 -13.53
N LYS A 360 5.82 -1.69 -13.00
CA LYS A 360 4.58 -2.48 -13.06
C LYS A 360 4.19 -2.84 -14.50
N THR A 361 4.18 -1.85 -15.39
CA THR A 361 3.83 -2.07 -16.80
C THR A 361 4.87 -2.92 -17.52
N LEU A 362 6.16 -2.70 -17.23
CA LEU A 362 7.25 -3.50 -17.80
C LEU A 362 7.23 -4.95 -17.31
N ALA A 363 6.85 -5.20 -16.05
CA ALA A 363 6.71 -6.54 -15.50
C ALA A 363 5.56 -7.29 -16.17
N ALA A 364 4.41 -6.62 -16.35
CA ALA A 364 3.27 -7.17 -17.09
C ALA A 364 3.64 -7.47 -18.56
N PHE A 365 4.41 -6.58 -19.19
CA PHE A 365 4.92 -6.77 -20.55
C PHE A 365 5.86 -7.97 -20.68
N THR A 366 6.81 -8.08 -19.76
CA THR A 366 7.78 -9.20 -19.72
C THR A 366 7.06 -10.54 -19.58
N ARG A 367 6.11 -10.64 -18.63
CA ARG A 367 5.31 -11.86 -18.43
C ARG A 367 4.42 -12.16 -19.62
N ALA A 368 3.84 -11.14 -20.26
CA ALA A 368 3.01 -11.34 -21.44
C ALA A 368 3.82 -11.81 -22.66
N ILE A 369 5.11 -11.50 -22.75
CA ILE A 369 5.95 -11.87 -23.88
C ILE A 369 6.36 -13.35 -23.88
N SER A 370 6.21 -14.05 -22.76
CA SER A 370 6.45 -15.50 -22.69
C SER A 370 5.46 -16.30 -23.54
N LEU A 371 5.90 -17.46 -24.03
CA LEU A 371 5.23 -18.23 -25.09
C LEU A 371 3.81 -18.71 -24.70
N ASP A 372 3.51 -18.85 -23.41
CA ASP A 372 2.32 -19.52 -22.89
C ASP A 372 1.13 -18.58 -22.59
N THR A 373 1.24 -17.28 -22.86
CA THR A 373 0.17 -16.32 -22.50
C THR A 373 -0.91 -16.17 -23.57
N SER A 374 -2.14 -15.88 -23.16
CA SER A 374 -3.24 -15.65 -24.10
C SER A 374 -2.99 -14.44 -25.01
N HIS A 375 -3.49 -14.47 -26.25
CA HIS A 375 -3.38 -13.35 -27.19
C HIS A 375 -3.94 -12.03 -26.63
N GLY A 376 -5.03 -12.07 -25.86
CA GLY A 376 -5.62 -10.88 -25.24
C GLY A 376 -4.70 -10.24 -24.20
N THR A 377 -3.98 -11.05 -23.42
CA THR A 377 -2.99 -10.58 -22.44
C THR A 377 -1.80 -9.91 -23.13
N ARG A 378 -1.27 -10.54 -24.18
CA ARG A 378 -0.19 -9.95 -25.01
C ARG A 378 -0.62 -8.60 -25.57
N PHE A 379 -1.80 -8.57 -26.17
CA PHE A 379 -2.36 -7.38 -26.80
C PHE A 379 -2.51 -6.23 -25.78
N SER A 380 -3.08 -6.49 -24.61
CA SER A 380 -3.22 -5.48 -23.55
C SER A 380 -1.85 -4.99 -23.05
N ALA A 381 -0.87 -5.89 -22.90
CA ALA A 381 0.46 -5.52 -22.45
C ALA A 381 1.18 -4.63 -23.47
N PHE A 382 1.02 -4.89 -24.78
CA PHE A 382 1.55 -4.05 -25.84
C PHE A 382 0.93 -2.64 -25.84
N ILE A 383 -0.39 -2.52 -25.64
CA ILE A 383 -1.07 -1.21 -25.53
C ILE A 383 -0.45 -0.38 -24.41
N SER A 384 -0.19 -1.00 -23.25
CA SER A 384 0.34 -0.29 -22.10
C SER A 384 1.84 0.01 -22.22
N ALA A 385 2.64 -0.90 -22.79
CA ALA A 385 4.09 -0.77 -22.84
C ALA A 385 4.59 0.14 -23.98
N LEU A 386 3.98 0.09 -25.17
CA LEU A 386 4.47 0.86 -26.33
C LEU A 386 4.52 2.39 -26.11
N PRO A 387 3.51 3.02 -25.49
CA PRO A 387 3.59 4.43 -25.15
C PRO A 387 4.77 4.74 -24.22
N LEU A 388 5.02 3.87 -23.23
CA LEU A 388 6.15 4.04 -22.31
C LEU A 388 7.50 3.92 -23.04
N LEU A 389 7.67 2.93 -23.91
CA LEU A 389 8.88 2.77 -24.72
C LEU A 389 9.09 3.94 -25.69
N THR A 390 8.00 4.59 -26.12
CA THR A 390 8.07 5.78 -26.98
C THR A 390 8.49 7.01 -26.18
N THR A 391 7.96 7.18 -24.96
CA THR A 391 8.33 8.27 -24.06
C THR A 391 9.76 8.15 -23.52
N TYR A 392 10.24 6.92 -23.31
CA TYR A 392 11.56 6.64 -22.73
C TYR A 392 12.44 5.82 -23.70
N PRO A 393 13.20 6.49 -24.60
CA PRO A 393 14.04 5.81 -25.58
C PRO A 393 15.07 4.85 -24.98
N ALA A 394 15.55 5.13 -23.77
CA ALA A 394 16.49 4.26 -23.04
C ALA A 394 15.95 2.84 -22.80
N LEU A 395 14.63 2.65 -22.80
CA LEU A 395 13.98 1.34 -22.62
C LEU A 395 13.79 0.55 -23.92
N GLN A 396 13.96 1.18 -25.09
CA GLN A 396 13.68 0.56 -26.38
C GLN A 396 14.61 -0.63 -26.67
N THR A 397 15.92 -0.43 -26.54
CA THR A 397 16.93 -1.48 -26.80
C THR A 397 16.85 -2.64 -25.79
N PRO A 398 16.71 -2.40 -24.48
CA PRO A 398 16.65 -3.49 -23.51
C PRO A 398 15.38 -4.35 -23.67
N PHE A 399 14.19 -3.75 -23.79
CA PHE A 399 12.91 -4.48 -23.76
C PHE A 399 12.48 -5.11 -25.09
N GLY A 400 13.33 -5.05 -26.13
CA GLY A 400 13.15 -5.80 -27.36
C GLY A 400 14.12 -5.38 -28.45
N THR A 401 14.51 -6.30 -29.33
CA THR A 401 15.17 -5.85 -30.56
C THR A 401 14.14 -5.12 -31.41
N LEU A 402 14.56 -4.04 -32.05
CA LEU A 402 13.71 -3.21 -32.89
C LEU A 402 12.92 -4.05 -33.91
N ASN A 403 13.53 -5.11 -34.45
CA ASN A 403 12.89 -6.08 -35.35
C ASN A 403 11.82 -6.95 -34.68
N ASP A 404 12.02 -7.39 -33.43
CA ASP A 404 11.05 -8.24 -32.73
C ASP A 404 9.82 -7.43 -32.31
N LEU A 405 10.01 -6.20 -31.81
CA LEU A 405 8.92 -5.28 -31.51
C LEU A 405 8.17 -4.86 -32.79
N ALA A 406 8.90 -4.56 -33.87
CA ALA A 406 8.34 -4.23 -35.17
C ALA A 406 7.50 -5.38 -35.77
N ARG A 407 7.80 -6.65 -35.46
CA ARG A 407 7.02 -7.81 -35.92
C ARG A 407 5.82 -8.10 -35.01
N ARG A 408 6.02 -8.07 -33.69
CA ARG A 408 5.00 -8.47 -32.70
C ARG A 408 3.82 -7.51 -32.63
N GLY A 409 4.06 -6.20 -32.72
CA GLY A 409 3.00 -5.19 -32.72
C GLY A 409 1.97 -5.41 -33.83
N PRO A 410 2.39 -5.48 -35.10
CA PRO A 410 1.52 -5.81 -36.23
C PRO A 410 0.86 -7.18 -36.10
N THR A 411 1.57 -8.20 -35.64
CA THR A 411 1.01 -9.55 -35.47
C THR A 411 -0.11 -9.57 -34.43
N ALA A 412 0.07 -8.87 -33.30
CA ALA A 412 -0.95 -8.73 -32.27
C ALA A 412 -2.16 -7.93 -32.79
N MET A 413 -1.91 -6.84 -33.52
CA MET A 413 -2.95 -6.04 -34.17
C MET A 413 -3.79 -6.88 -35.14
N THR A 414 -3.14 -7.59 -36.07
CA THR A 414 -3.82 -8.45 -37.05
C THR A 414 -4.64 -9.55 -36.40
N ALA A 415 -4.12 -10.21 -35.35
CA ALA A 415 -4.86 -11.23 -34.62
C ALA A 415 -6.14 -10.66 -33.96
N SER A 416 -6.05 -9.49 -33.32
CA SER A 416 -7.21 -8.82 -32.72
C SER A 416 -8.19 -8.29 -33.76
N GLN A 417 -7.70 -7.77 -34.88
CA GLN A 417 -8.53 -7.38 -36.02
C GLN A 417 -9.32 -8.56 -36.59
N GLN A 418 -8.67 -9.72 -36.79
CA GLN A 418 -9.36 -10.94 -37.23
C GLN A 418 -10.41 -11.40 -36.21
N GLN A 419 -10.10 -11.34 -34.91
CA GLN A 419 -11.06 -11.65 -33.85
C GLN A 419 -12.26 -10.70 -33.90
N PHE A 420 -12.03 -9.41 -34.07
CA PHE A 420 -13.07 -8.40 -34.18
C PHE A 420 -13.96 -8.62 -35.41
N CYS A 421 -13.38 -8.90 -36.58
CA CYS A 421 -14.12 -9.23 -37.78
C CYS A 421 -14.99 -10.49 -37.62
N ARG A 422 -14.48 -11.52 -36.94
CA ARG A 422 -15.28 -12.72 -36.60
C ARG A 422 -16.44 -12.39 -35.66
N SER A 423 -16.25 -11.48 -34.70
CA SER A 423 -17.34 -11.01 -33.82
C SER A 423 -18.40 -10.24 -34.61
N LEU A 424 -17.97 -9.34 -35.50
CA LEU A 424 -18.88 -8.59 -36.37
C LEU A 424 -19.67 -9.51 -37.31
N ALA A 425 -19.03 -10.51 -37.91
CA ALA A 425 -19.69 -11.50 -38.77
C ALA A 425 -20.76 -12.31 -38.02
N LYS A 426 -20.60 -12.49 -36.71
CA LYS A 426 -21.60 -13.12 -35.82
C LYS A 426 -22.62 -12.12 -35.25
N ASN A 427 -22.71 -10.89 -35.77
CA ASN A 427 -23.56 -9.82 -35.25
C ASN A 427 -23.30 -9.41 -33.79
N HIS A 428 -22.09 -9.65 -33.25
CA HIS A 428 -21.72 -9.24 -31.90
C HIS A 428 -20.89 -7.96 -31.93
N THR A 429 -21.40 -6.89 -31.32
CA THR A 429 -20.69 -5.62 -31.13
C THR A 429 -19.78 -5.70 -29.91
N ASN A 430 -18.47 -5.87 -30.12
CA ASN A 430 -17.49 -5.86 -29.04
C ASN A 430 -16.77 -4.49 -28.98
N GLU A 431 -17.42 -3.52 -28.34
CA GLU A 431 -16.88 -2.15 -28.21
C GLU A 431 -15.51 -2.15 -27.54
N ARG A 432 -15.34 -2.94 -26.47
CA ARG A 432 -14.06 -3.02 -25.76
C ARG A 432 -12.92 -3.46 -26.70
N LEU A 433 -13.12 -4.49 -27.52
CA LEU A 433 -12.12 -4.95 -28.48
C LEU A 433 -11.86 -3.90 -29.57
N ALA A 434 -12.90 -3.19 -30.04
CA ALA A 434 -12.78 -2.13 -31.03
C ALA A 434 -11.91 -0.96 -30.52
N LEU A 435 -12.19 -0.46 -29.31
CA LEU A 435 -11.43 0.63 -28.68
C LEU A 435 -9.99 0.21 -28.36
N ASN A 436 -9.80 -1.07 -28.03
CA ASN A 436 -8.51 -1.70 -27.83
C ASN A 436 -7.68 -1.70 -29.13
N ILE A 437 -8.27 -2.10 -30.26
CA ILE A 437 -7.63 -2.05 -31.59
C ILE A 437 -7.24 -0.61 -31.93
N LEU A 438 -8.13 0.36 -31.70
CA LEU A 438 -7.82 1.78 -31.89
C LEU A 438 -6.66 2.24 -31.00
N SER A 439 -6.66 1.83 -29.73
CA SER A 439 -5.61 2.19 -28.76
C SER A 439 -4.25 1.63 -29.16
N LEU A 440 -4.19 0.35 -29.57
CA LEU A 440 -2.95 -0.24 -30.07
C LEU A 440 -2.51 0.43 -31.37
N GLY A 441 -3.42 0.65 -32.31
CA GLY A 441 -3.13 1.31 -33.57
C GLY A 441 -2.57 2.73 -33.37
N SER A 442 -3.15 3.48 -32.45
CA SER A 442 -2.66 4.81 -32.05
C SER A 442 -1.27 4.72 -31.40
N ALA A 443 -1.03 3.73 -30.54
CA ALA A 443 0.27 3.52 -29.91
C ALA A 443 1.35 3.16 -30.94
N LEU A 444 1.04 2.28 -31.90
CA LEU A 444 1.92 1.91 -33.01
C LEU A 444 2.19 3.10 -33.93
N LEU A 445 1.19 3.93 -34.21
CA LEU A 445 1.36 5.14 -35.01
C LEU A 445 2.28 6.15 -34.34
N ARG A 446 2.20 6.31 -33.01
CA ARG A 446 3.09 7.19 -32.23
C ARG A 446 4.51 6.67 -32.10
N ALA A 447 4.71 5.35 -32.19
CA ALA A 447 6.03 4.72 -32.15
C ALA A 447 6.78 4.89 -33.48
N SER A 448 7.09 6.14 -33.86
CA SER A 448 7.75 6.50 -35.14
C SER A 448 9.08 5.80 -35.36
N TRP A 449 9.79 5.48 -34.28
CA TRP A 449 11.05 4.73 -34.29
C TRP A 449 10.92 3.29 -34.81
N LEU A 450 9.70 2.76 -34.97
CA LEU A 450 9.44 1.45 -35.60
C LEU A 450 9.07 1.56 -37.09
N HIS A 451 8.77 2.76 -37.59
CA HIS A 451 8.14 2.95 -38.92
C HIS A 451 9.05 2.52 -40.07
N ASP A 452 10.37 2.70 -39.93
CA ASP A 452 11.37 2.28 -40.94
C ASP A 452 11.40 0.77 -41.21
N ARG A 453 10.79 -0.02 -40.32
CA ARG A 453 10.67 -1.48 -40.46
C ARG A 453 9.31 -1.93 -40.96
N TRP A 454 8.38 -1.01 -41.18
CA TRP A 454 7.04 -1.32 -41.63
C TRP A 454 6.83 -0.91 -43.08
N GLN A 455 5.98 -1.66 -43.77
CA GLN A 455 5.58 -1.30 -45.12
C GLN A 455 4.78 0.02 -45.09
N PRO A 456 4.99 0.95 -46.05
CA PRO A 456 4.24 2.22 -46.10
C PRO A 456 2.72 2.04 -46.08
N ALA A 457 2.24 0.95 -46.69
CA ALA A 457 0.82 0.58 -46.67
C ALA A 457 0.28 0.30 -45.26
N TYR A 458 1.09 -0.27 -44.36
CA TYR A 458 0.70 -0.51 -42.97
C TYR A 458 0.63 0.79 -42.17
N ILE A 459 1.57 1.70 -42.37
CA ILE A 459 1.55 3.03 -41.74
C ILE A 459 0.34 3.83 -42.21
N THR A 460 0.01 3.75 -43.50
CA THR A 460 -1.17 4.39 -44.08
C THR A 460 -2.44 3.84 -43.43
N MET A 461 -2.56 2.50 -43.29
CA MET A 461 -3.67 1.87 -42.57
C MET A 461 -3.78 2.36 -41.11
N LEU A 462 -2.68 2.56 -40.40
CA LEU A 462 -2.70 3.10 -39.03
C LEU A 462 -3.19 4.56 -38.97
N ARG A 463 -2.82 5.39 -39.96
CA ARG A 463 -3.31 6.78 -40.08
C ARG A 463 -4.79 6.84 -40.45
N ASP A 464 -5.28 5.84 -41.16
CA ASP A 464 -6.65 5.69 -41.62
C ASP A 464 -7.61 5.08 -40.56
N LEU A 465 -7.13 4.81 -39.35
CA LEU A 465 -7.99 4.29 -38.29
C LEU A 465 -9.10 5.28 -37.92
N PRO A 466 -10.34 4.82 -37.71
CA PRO A 466 -11.45 5.68 -37.31
C PRO A 466 -11.26 6.20 -35.89
N THR A 467 -11.79 7.38 -35.62
CA THR A 467 -11.82 7.99 -34.29
C THR A 467 -12.70 7.17 -33.33
N GLU A 468 -12.46 7.33 -32.01
CA GLU A 468 -13.29 6.71 -30.97
C GLU A 468 -14.79 7.05 -31.14
N HIS A 469 -15.09 8.27 -31.58
CA HIS A 469 -16.45 8.72 -31.86
C HIS A 469 -17.07 7.95 -33.04
N GLU A 470 -16.38 7.86 -34.17
CA GLU A 470 -16.86 7.12 -35.35
C GLU A 470 -17.09 5.64 -35.05
N ILE A 471 -16.20 5.01 -34.26
CA ILE A 471 -16.38 3.62 -33.81
C ILE A 471 -17.64 3.46 -32.98
N ARG A 472 -17.85 4.32 -31.97
CA ARG A 472 -19.03 4.25 -31.11
C ARG A 472 -20.33 4.51 -31.87
N CYS A 473 -20.33 5.48 -32.77
CA CYS A 473 -21.49 5.78 -33.62
C CYS A 473 -21.83 4.58 -34.53
N ALA A 474 -20.83 3.99 -35.18
CA ALA A 474 -21.05 2.82 -36.03
C ALA A 474 -21.52 1.59 -35.24
N LEU A 475 -20.94 1.31 -34.06
CA LEU A 475 -21.37 0.19 -33.21
C LEU A 475 -22.78 0.40 -32.66
N ARG A 476 -23.13 1.64 -32.27
CA ARG A 476 -24.49 1.99 -31.82
C ARG A 476 -25.50 1.79 -32.94
N ALA A 477 -25.21 2.29 -34.15
CA ALA A 477 -26.06 2.09 -35.32
C ALA A 477 -26.28 0.59 -35.61
N ILE A 478 -25.23 -0.25 -35.49
CA ILE A 478 -25.36 -1.71 -35.64
C ILE A 478 -26.27 -2.33 -34.56
N SER A 479 -26.22 -1.83 -33.33
CA SER A 479 -27.06 -2.34 -32.23
C SER A 479 -28.52 -1.90 -32.29
N GLU A 480 -28.79 -0.70 -32.81
CA GLU A 480 -30.13 -0.11 -32.85
C GLU A 480 -30.94 -0.55 -34.08
N ILE A 481 -30.28 -0.89 -35.20
CA ILE A 481 -30.95 -1.35 -36.42
C ILE A 481 -31.33 -2.83 -36.26
N PRO A 482 -32.61 -3.24 -36.41
CA PRO A 482 -33.04 -4.64 -36.32
C PRO A 482 -32.26 -5.57 -37.26
N ILE A 483 -32.05 -6.82 -36.83
CA ILE A 483 -31.40 -7.85 -37.67
C ILE A 483 -32.40 -8.30 -38.74
N THR A 484 -32.44 -7.59 -39.86
CA THR A 484 -33.12 -8.03 -41.09
C THR A 484 -32.08 -8.35 -42.15
N PRO A 485 -32.26 -9.42 -42.96
CA PRO A 485 -31.28 -9.88 -43.93
C PRO A 485 -31.00 -8.90 -45.09
N SER A 486 -31.68 -7.75 -45.13
CA SER A 486 -31.64 -6.77 -46.22
C SER A 486 -31.54 -5.32 -45.72
N SER A 487 -30.96 -5.05 -44.56
CA SER A 487 -30.67 -3.66 -44.14
C SER A 487 -29.34 -3.16 -44.76
N PRO A 488 -29.38 -2.32 -45.81
CA PRO A 488 -28.16 -1.80 -46.45
C PRO A 488 -27.36 -0.91 -45.49
N THR A 489 -28.04 -0.16 -44.62
CA THR A 489 -27.43 0.76 -43.65
C THR A 489 -26.68 0.04 -42.54
N ARG A 490 -27.22 -1.09 -42.03
CA ARG A 490 -26.51 -1.91 -41.05
C ARG A 490 -25.28 -2.57 -41.68
N SER A 491 -25.44 -3.07 -42.90
CA SER A 491 -24.36 -3.71 -43.67
C SER A 491 -23.23 -2.72 -43.96
N SER A 492 -23.53 -1.47 -44.30
CA SER A 492 -22.51 -0.43 -44.53
C SER A 492 -21.73 -0.06 -43.26
N HIS A 493 -22.36 -0.06 -42.07
CA HIS A 493 -21.64 0.16 -40.81
C HIS A 493 -20.75 -1.02 -40.42
N ILE A 494 -21.21 -2.26 -40.68
CA ILE A 494 -20.38 -3.47 -40.49
C ILE A 494 -19.19 -3.45 -41.44
N GLU A 495 -19.41 -3.14 -42.72
CA GLU A 495 -18.36 -3.04 -43.74
C GLU A 495 -17.37 -1.91 -43.43
N PHE A 496 -17.85 -0.75 -42.97
CA PHE A 496 -16.99 0.35 -42.52
C PHE A 496 -16.06 -0.10 -41.39
N LEU A 497 -16.60 -0.73 -40.33
CA LEU A 497 -15.80 -1.21 -39.21
C LEU A 497 -14.87 -2.37 -39.61
N ALA A 498 -15.34 -3.30 -40.43
CA ALA A 498 -14.55 -4.41 -40.94
C ALA A 498 -13.36 -3.95 -41.80
N THR A 499 -13.57 -2.92 -42.62
CA THR A 499 -12.56 -2.37 -43.54
C THR A 499 -11.60 -1.43 -42.81
N ARG A 500 -12.11 -0.42 -42.09
CA ARG A 500 -11.31 0.64 -41.48
C ARG A 500 -10.68 0.24 -40.15
N LEU A 501 -11.34 -0.60 -39.35
CA LEU A 501 -10.82 -1.05 -38.05
C LEU A 501 -10.31 -2.50 -38.11
N GLY A 502 -11.04 -3.38 -38.80
CA GLY A 502 -10.76 -4.81 -38.95
C GLY A 502 -9.71 -5.19 -40.00
N GLY A 503 -9.24 -4.22 -40.80
CA GLY A 503 -8.18 -4.44 -41.80
C GLY A 503 -8.54 -5.41 -42.94
N LEU A 504 -9.82 -5.73 -43.12
CA LEU A 504 -10.28 -6.51 -44.29
C LEU A 504 -10.13 -5.65 -45.55
N ARG A 505 -9.29 -6.10 -46.49
CA ARG A 505 -9.29 -5.52 -47.84
C ARG A 505 -10.47 -6.11 -48.62
N PRO A 506 -11.29 -5.30 -49.30
CA PRO A 506 -12.31 -5.84 -50.20
C PRO A 506 -11.63 -6.75 -51.23
N SER A 507 -12.11 -7.98 -51.34
CA SER A 507 -11.58 -8.96 -52.29
C SER A 507 -11.87 -8.49 -53.72
N PRO A 508 -10.87 -8.44 -54.63
CA PRO A 508 -11.10 -8.01 -56.02
C PRO A 508 -11.94 -8.99 -56.85
N ALA A 509 -12.34 -10.14 -56.29
CA ALA A 509 -12.94 -11.25 -57.05
C ALA A 509 -14.47 -11.43 -56.86
N SER A 510 -15.17 -10.55 -56.14
CA SER A 510 -16.62 -10.66 -55.97
C SER A 510 -17.32 -9.32 -56.12
N SER A 511 -17.36 -8.83 -57.36
CA SER A 511 -18.49 -8.20 -58.07
C SER A 511 -17.98 -7.14 -59.05
N PRO A 512 -18.42 -7.13 -60.33
CA PRO A 512 -18.01 -6.11 -61.29
C PRO A 512 -18.74 -4.79 -60.99
N ALA A 513 -18.02 -3.68 -61.17
CA ALA A 513 -18.54 -2.31 -61.19
C ALA A 513 -19.13 -1.75 -59.88
N VAL A 514 -18.26 -1.39 -58.93
CA VAL A 514 -18.46 -0.20 -58.09
C VAL A 514 -17.16 0.57 -58.02
N THR A 515 -16.84 1.27 -59.11
CA THR A 515 -15.91 2.41 -59.11
C THR A 515 -16.67 3.61 -58.55
N ALA A 516 -17.00 3.56 -57.26
CA ALA A 516 -17.50 4.72 -56.53
C ALA A 516 -16.80 4.70 -55.16
N PRO A 517 -16.22 5.82 -54.69
CA PRO A 517 -15.83 5.92 -53.29
C PRO A 517 -17.09 5.61 -52.49
N ALA A 518 -17.01 4.66 -51.56
CA ALA A 518 -18.08 4.37 -50.61
C ALA A 518 -18.62 5.73 -50.14
N ALA A 519 -19.89 6.00 -50.42
CA ALA A 519 -20.51 7.28 -50.09
C ALA A 519 -20.14 7.59 -48.64
N PRO A 520 -19.56 8.77 -48.34
CA PRO A 520 -19.21 9.10 -46.96
C PRO A 520 -20.49 8.87 -46.16
N ILE A 521 -20.41 7.94 -45.21
CA ILE A 521 -21.50 7.75 -44.25
C ILE A 521 -21.78 9.14 -43.73
N THR A 522 -22.96 9.67 -44.03
CA THR A 522 -23.41 10.97 -43.53
C THR A 522 -23.66 10.78 -42.04
N ILE A 523 -22.58 10.68 -41.27
CA ILE A 523 -22.60 10.97 -39.84
C ILE A 523 -22.95 12.44 -39.83
N ILE A 524 -24.24 12.75 -39.65
CA ILE A 524 -24.68 14.13 -39.39
C ILE A 524 -23.77 14.58 -38.24
N PRO A 525 -22.92 15.60 -38.43
CA PRO A 525 -22.02 16.02 -37.38
C PRO A 525 -22.88 16.61 -36.27
N GLU A 526 -23.26 15.76 -35.32
CA GLU A 526 -23.86 16.22 -34.09
C GLU A 526 -22.84 17.11 -33.41
N ASP A 527 -23.28 18.31 -33.02
CA ASP A 527 -22.41 19.31 -32.40
C ASP A 527 -21.61 18.69 -31.23
N PRO A 528 -20.28 18.93 -31.13
CA PRO A 528 -19.42 18.29 -30.14
C PRO A 528 -19.93 18.39 -28.69
N ILE A 529 -20.72 19.42 -28.38
CA ILE A 529 -21.31 19.64 -27.05
C ILE A 529 -22.21 18.48 -26.58
N TRP A 530 -22.76 17.71 -27.51
CA TRP A 530 -23.58 16.54 -27.19
C TRP A 530 -22.77 15.37 -26.61
N TYR A 531 -21.44 15.44 -26.66
CA TYR A 531 -20.51 14.40 -26.26
C TYR A 531 -19.40 14.90 -25.33
N SER A 532 -19.29 16.22 -25.11
CA SER A 532 -18.36 16.78 -24.14
C SER A 532 -18.63 16.24 -22.73
N THR A 533 -17.58 16.11 -21.93
CA THR A 533 -17.70 15.83 -20.50
C THR A 533 -18.34 17.04 -19.82
N LEU A 534 -19.54 16.85 -19.28
CA LEU A 534 -20.32 17.89 -18.60
C LEU A 534 -20.48 17.52 -17.12
N GLY A 535 -20.69 18.53 -16.27
CA GLY A 535 -21.10 18.32 -14.88
C GLY A 535 -22.45 17.61 -14.78
N ILE A 536 -22.76 17.03 -13.61
CA ILE A 536 -23.95 16.18 -13.39
C ILE A 536 -25.25 16.87 -13.82
N ASP A 537 -25.46 18.13 -13.42
CA ASP A 537 -26.68 18.88 -13.74
C ASP A 537 -26.81 19.19 -15.25
N HIS A 538 -25.69 19.50 -15.90
CA HIS A 538 -25.62 19.77 -17.34
C HIS A 538 -25.83 18.50 -18.17
N ASP A 539 -25.33 17.36 -17.70
CA ASP A 539 -25.59 16.06 -18.31
C ASP A 539 -27.06 15.61 -18.12
N ASN A 540 -27.66 15.90 -16.96
CA ASN A 540 -29.09 15.70 -16.74
C ASN A 540 -29.93 16.51 -17.74
N LEU A 541 -29.59 17.79 -17.96
CA LEU A 541 -30.25 18.61 -18.98
C LEU A 541 -30.07 18.02 -20.39
N ARG A 542 -28.85 17.58 -20.74
CA ARG A 542 -28.54 16.93 -22.02
C ARG A 542 -29.41 15.69 -22.25
N ARG A 543 -29.59 14.85 -21.23
CA ARG A 543 -30.47 13.68 -21.28
C ARG A 543 -31.94 14.09 -21.45
N THR A 544 -32.39 15.11 -20.73
CA THR A 544 -33.77 15.62 -20.82
C THR A 544 -34.09 16.21 -22.20
N LEU A 545 -33.17 16.97 -22.80
CA LEU A 545 -33.32 17.51 -24.16
C LEU A 545 -33.35 16.41 -25.24
N ARG A 546 -32.73 15.25 -24.97
CA ARG A 546 -32.78 14.03 -25.80
C ARG A 546 -33.98 13.14 -25.54
N SER A 547 -34.77 13.41 -24.49
CA SER A 547 -35.89 12.56 -24.10
C SER A 547 -36.99 12.51 -25.19
N PRO A 548 -37.77 11.41 -25.26
CA PRO A 548 -38.84 11.26 -26.24
C PRO A 548 -39.87 12.39 -26.21
N GLY A 549 -40.14 12.96 -25.03
CA GLY A 549 -41.07 14.10 -24.87
C GLY A 549 -40.64 15.36 -25.64
N LEU A 550 -39.35 15.49 -25.96
CA LEU A 550 -38.78 16.59 -26.75
C LEU A 550 -38.28 16.16 -28.12
N LYS A 551 -38.65 14.98 -28.63
CA LYS A 551 -38.11 14.45 -29.89
C LYS A 551 -38.28 15.40 -31.08
N ASP A 552 -39.45 16.02 -31.23
CA ASP A 552 -39.76 16.91 -32.36
C ASP A 552 -39.28 18.36 -32.18
N LEU A 553 -38.57 18.67 -31.09
CA LEU A 553 -37.89 19.96 -30.98
C LEU A 553 -36.67 19.97 -31.89
N ASP A 554 -36.50 21.03 -32.68
CA ASP A 554 -35.39 21.17 -33.62
C ASP A 554 -34.04 21.02 -32.89
N ILE A 555 -33.14 20.24 -33.50
CA ILE A 555 -31.80 19.97 -32.97
C ILE A 555 -31.01 21.27 -32.80
N SER A 556 -31.28 22.29 -33.62
CA SER A 556 -30.66 23.61 -33.52
C SER A 556 -30.99 24.29 -32.18
N VAL A 557 -32.27 24.23 -31.77
CA VAL A 557 -32.76 24.79 -30.49
C VAL A 557 -32.21 24.00 -29.31
N LYS A 558 -32.21 22.66 -29.39
CA LYS A 558 -31.63 21.80 -28.34
C LYS A 558 -30.14 22.11 -28.15
N THR A 559 -29.40 22.26 -29.25
CA THR A 559 -27.97 22.55 -29.23
C THR A 559 -27.70 23.95 -28.68
N ALA A 560 -28.49 24.95 -29.07
CA ALA A 560 -28.39 26.31 -28.52
C ALA A 560 -28.67 26.35 -27.02
N CYS A 561 -29.65 25.58 -26.53
CA CYS A 561 -29.93 25.44 -25.10
C CYS A 561 -28.78 24.79 -24.34
N LEU A 562 -28.20 23.71 -24.89
CA LEU A 562 -27.07 23.03 -24.27
C LEU A 562 -25.79 23.88 -24.29
N LYS A 563 -25.58 24.71 -25.32
CA LYS A 563 -24.48 25.69 -25.35
C LYS A 563 -24.68 26.78 -24.32
N GLN A 564 -25.91 27.30 -24.23
CA GLN A 564 -26.23 28.34 -23.26
C GLN A 564 -26.14 27.83 -21.82
N SER A 565 -26.41 26.55 -21.55
CA SER A 565 -26.36 26.02 -20.18
C SER A 565 -24.97 26.16 -19.55
N LEU A 566 -23.90 26.07 -20.35
CA LEU A 566 -22.52 26.28 -19.90
C LEU A 566 -22.25 27.68 -19.32
N HIS A 567 -23.13 28.64 -19.60
CA HIS A 567 -23.05 30.02 -19.11
C HIS A 567 -24.07 30.32 -18.00
N GLU A 568 -24.80 29.32 -17.51
CA GLU A 568 -25.78 29.45 -16.44
C GLU A 568 -25.31 28.76 -15.15
N SER A 569 -25.92 29.09 -14.02
CA SER A 569 -25.62 28.41 -12.75
C SER A 569 -26.23 27.00 -12.70
N ASP A 570 -25.54 26.06 -12.02
CA ASP A 570 -26.05 24.70 -11.78
C ASP A 570 -27.44 24.71 -11.11
N THR A 571 -27.69 25.67 -10.20
CA THR A 571 -28.99 25.86 -9.54
C THR A 571 -30.11 26.16 -10.52
N PHE A 572 -29.83 27.00 -11.52
CA PHE A 572 -30.78 27.32 -12.58
C PHE A 572 -30.99 26.12 -13.50
N ILE A 573 -29.92 25.44 -13.92
CA ILE A 573 -29.98 24.26 -14.79
C ILE A 573 -30.78 23.13 -14.15
N ARG A 574 -30.61 22.88 -12.85
CA ARG A 574 -31.38 21.87 -12.12
C ARG A 574 -32.87 22.20 -12.08
N ALA A 575 -33.21 23.43 -11.74
CA ALA A 575 -34.61 23.88 -11.67
C ALA A 575 -35.29 23.89 -13.05
N LEU A 576 -34.53 24.28 -14.09
CA LEU A 576 -34.96 24.24 -15.48
C LEU A 576 -35.20 22.80 -15.95
N THR A 577 -34.26 21.90 -15.69
CA THR A 577 -34.37 20.48 -16.07
C THR A 577 -35.61 19.83 -15.43
N GLY A 578 -35.85 20.09 -14.14
CA GLY A 578 -37.05 19.61 -13.44
C GLY A 578 -38.35 20.16 -14.02
N SER A 579 -38.34 21.40 -14.51
CA SER A 579 -39.52 22.00 -15.17
C SER A 579 -39.78 21.38 -16.53
N ILE A 580 -38.75 21.04 -17.31
CA ILE A 580 -38.89 20.53 -18.68
C ILE A 580 -39.30 19.05 -18.73
N MET A 581 -38.83 18.23 -17.78
CA MET A 581 -38.99 16.76 -17.83
C MET A 581 -40.43 16.27 -18.00
N HIS A 582 -41.41 16.97 -17.41
CA HIS A 582 -42.79 16.49 -17.38
C HIS A 582 -43.62 16.88 -18.62
N ASN A 583 -43.11 17.79 -19.47
CA ASN A 583 -43.75 18.21 -20.72
C ASN A 583 -45.27 18.40 -20.58
N THR A 584 -45.71 19.18 -19.57
CA THR A 584 -47.13 19.50 -19.24
C THR A 584 -47.44 21.00 -19.42
N ASP A 585 -48.70 21.39 -19.31
CA ASP A 585 -49.11 22.80 -19.29
C ASP A 585 -48.49 23.52 -18.08
N GLN A 586 -48.49 22.87 -16.91
CA GLN A 586 -47.85 23.35 -15.68
C GLN A 586 -46.33 23.51 -15.83
N ALA A 587 -45.66 22.70 -16.65
CA ALA A 587 -44.23 22.87 -16.95
C ALA A 587 -43.95 24.22 -17.64
N CYS A 588 -44.81 24.63 -18.58
CA CYS A 588 -44.71 25.92 -19.26
C CYS A 588 -44.96 27.08 -18.28
N VAL A 589 -45.96 26.93 -17.41
CA VAL A 589 -46.26 27.91 -16.35
C VAL A 589 -45.09 28.06 -15.37
N ASN A 590 -44.55 26.94 -14.88
CA ASN A 590 -43.42 26.95 -13.94
C ASN A 590 -42.17 27.56 -14.56
N MET A 591 -41.85 27.23 -15.82
CA MET A 591 -40.71 27.81 -16.52
C MET A 591 -40.87 29.33 -16.71
N ALA A 592 -42.07 29.81 -17.02
CA ALA A 592 -42.35 31.24 -17.15
C ALA A 592 -42.34 31.97 -15.79
N VAL A 593 -43.10 31.49 -14.80
CA VAL A 593 -43.36 32.20 -13.53
C VAL A 593 -42.24 32.02 -12.51
N ARG A 594 -41.57 30.86 -12.47
CA ARG A 594 -40.58 30.55 -11.42
C ARG A 594 -39.14 30.71 -11.88
N LEU A 595 -38.88 30.71 -13.18
CA LEU A 595 -37.50 30.70 -13.71
C LEU A 595 -37.18 31.93 -14.57
N LEU A 596 -37.91 32.13 -15.67
CA LEU A 596 -37.55 33.18 -16.63
C LEU A 596 -38.08 34.56 -16.23
N GLY A 597 -39.34 34.64 -15.82
CA GLY A 597 -40.01 35.88 -15.45
C GLY A 597 -39.35 36.64 -14.30
N PRO A 598 -39.12 36.01 -13.13
CA PRO A 598 -38.47 36.67 -12.00
C PRO A 598 -37.05 37.17 -12.30
N ARG A 599 -36.31 36.46 -13.17
CA ARG A 599 -34.97 36.89 -13.61
C ARG A 599 -35.06 38.20 -14.41
N ILE A 600 -36.01 38.30 -15.33
CA ILE A 600 -36.24 39.53 -16.12
C ILE A 600 -36.72 40.67 -15.22
N ALA A 601 -37.67 40.41 -14.32
CA ALA A 601 -38.18 41.41 -13.38
C ALA A 601 -37.08 41.94 -12.44
N SER A 602 -36.09 41.10 -12.12
CA SER A 602 -34.90 41.49 -11.34
C SER A 602 -33.80 42.14 -12.17
N GLY A 603 -34.05 42.49 -13.44
CA GLY A 603 -33.09 43.13 -14.34
C GLY A 603 -32.06 42.20 -14.98
N MET A 604 -32.17 40.88 -14.80
CA MET A 604 -31.26 39.93 -15.43
C MET A 604 -31.65 39.66 -16.89
N ARG A 605 -30.64 39.57 -17.78
CA ARG A 605 -30.86 39.18 -19.18
C ARG A 605 -31.13 37.68 -19.28
N VAL A 606 -32.26 37.31 -19.86
CA VAL A 606 -32.59 35.92 -20.23
C VAL A 606 -32.19 35.68 -21.68
N HIS A 607 -31.35 34.67 -21.92
CA HIS A 607 -30.87 34.31 -23.24
C HIS A 607 -32.01 33.79 -24.15
N GLU A 608 -31.91 34.07 -25.45
CA GLU A 608 -32.99 33.80 -26.40
C GLU A 608 -33.28 32.30 -26.56
N ALA A 609 -32.26 31.44 -26.43
CA ALA A 609 -32.43 29.99 -26.46
C ALA A 609 -33.49 29.48 -25.46
N TRP A 610 -33.55 30.07 -24.25
CA TRP A 610 -34.53 29.68 -23.23
C TRP A 610 -35.94 30.17 -23.57
N LYS A 611 -36.06 31.35 -24.19
CA LYS A 611 -37.34 31.88 -24.65
C LYS A 611 -37.89 31.06 -25.81
N THR A 612 -37.02 30.71 -26.77
CA THR A 612 -37.37 29.83 -27.89
C THR A 612 -37.79 28.45 -27.40
N LEU A 613 -37.09 27.89 -26.40
CA LEU A 613 -37.47 26.62 -25.78
C LEU A 613 -38.87 26.68 -25.15
N LEU A 614 -39.14 27.71 -24.33
CA LEU A 614 -40.47 27.91 -23.72
C LEU A 614 -41.56 28.05 -24.79
N LEU A 615 -41.32 28.89 -25.81
CA LEU A 615 -42.28 29.11 -26.89
C LEU A 615 -42.60 27.83 -27.65
N GLN A 616 -41.58 27.03 -27.99
CA GLN A 616 -41.76 25.75 -28.67
C GLN A 616 -42.46 24.72 -27.78
N MET A 617 -42.17 24.70 -26.47
CA MET A 617 -42.89 23.86 -25.52
C MET A 617 -44.38 24.23 -25.42
N MET A 618 -44.70 25.52 -25.47
CA MET A 618 -46.08 26.03 -25.50
C MET A 618 -46.78 25.69 -26.82
N ARG A 619 -46.11 25.83 -27.97
CA ARG A 619 -46.66 25.48 -29.31
C ARG A 619 -46.98 24.01 -29.49
N ARG A 620 -46.30 23.14 -28.75
CA ARG A 620 -46.52 21.68 -28.77
C ARG A 620 -47.66 21.24 -27.85
N ARG A 621 -48.28 22.16 -27.10
CA ARG A 621 -49.48 21.87 -26.31
C ARG A 621 -50.67 21.67 -27.23
N PRO A 622 -51.67 20.85 -26.84
CA PRO A 622 -52.96 20.83 -27.53
C PRO A 622 -53.55 22.25 -27.62
N PRO A 623 -54.29 22.59 -28.69
CA PRO A 623 -54.92 23.91 -28.82
C PRO A 623 -55.78 24.20 -27.59
N GLY A 624 -55.86 25.47 -27.18
CA GLY A 624 -56.58 25.87 -25.96
C GLY A 624 -55.72 25.98 -24.69
N LEU A 625 -54.39 26.14 -24.82
CA LEU A 625 -53.48 26.27 -23.66
C LEU A 625 -53.85 27.45 -22.76
N LEU A 626 -54.21 28.59 -23.34
CA LEU A 626 -54.63 29.78 -22.60
C LEU A 626 -55.88 29.49 -21.78
N GLU A 627 -56.87 28.82 -22.39
CA GLU A 627 -58.14 28.46 -21.78
C GLU A 627 -57.94 27.45 -20.65
N ARG A 628 -57.14 26.40 -20.85
CA ARG A 628 -56.84 25.40 -19.79
C ARG A 628 -56.08 26.01 -18.61
N CYS A 629 -55.03 26.78 -18.86
CA CYS A 629 -54.36 27.53 -17.80
C CYS A 629 -55.31 28.56 -17.15
N GLY A 630 -56.21 29.13 -17.95
CA GLY A 630 -57.25 30.04 -17.50
C GLY A 630 -58.34 29.37 -16.68
N GLU A 631 -58.49 28.06 -16.71
CA GLU A 631 -59.42 27.33 -15.84
C GLU A 631 -58.70 26.84 -14.59
N GLU A 632 -57.53 26.21 -14.77
CA GLU A 632 -56.78 25.50 -13.72
C GLU A 632 -55.99 26.41 -12.77
N LEU A 633 -55.46 27.55 -13.23
CA LEU A 633 -54.60 28.39 -12.38
C LEU A 633 -55.41 29.22 -11.38
N THR A 634 -54.87 29.39 -10.17
CA THR A 634 -55.39 30.35 -9.19
C THR A 634 -55.25 31.77 -9.71
N LEU A 635 -56.08 32.71 -9.23
CA LEU A 635 -56.04 34.12 -9.68
C LEU A 635 -54.63 34.73 -9.57
N LEU A 636 -53.92 34.50 -8.46
CA LEU A 636 -52.56 35.00 -8.24
C LEU A 636 -51.55 34.38 -9.21
N THR A 637 -51.62 33.07 -9.44
CA THR A 637 -50.71 32.38 -10.35
C THR A 637 -50.98 32.76 -11.80
N TRP A 638 -52.26 32.96 -12.16
CA TRP A 638 -52.68 33.46 -13.46
C TRP A 638 -52.12 34.86 -13.74
N GLN A 639 -52.32 35.81 -12.81
CA GLN A 639 -51.80 37.17 -12.96
C GLN A 639 -50.28 37.18 -13.13
N SER A 640 -49.58 36.43 -12.28
CA SER A 640 -48.12 36.28 -12.37
C SER A 640 -47.68 35.64 -13.68
N TRP A 641 -48.41 34.65 -14.19
CA TRP A 641 -48.09 34.00 -15.46
C TRP A 641 -48.25 34.95 -16.65
N VAL A 642 -49.36 35.70 -16.71
CA VAL A 642 -49.61 36.68 -17.78
C VAL A 642 -48.57 37.80 -17.75
N GLU A 643 -48.26 38.34 -16.57
CA GLU A 643 -47.25 39.38 -16.40
C GLU A 643 -45.86 38.91 -16.84
N HIS A 644 -45.43 37.73 -16.37
CA HIS A 644 -44.13 37.18 -16.74
C HIS A 644 -44.03 36.81 -18.22
N LEU A 645 -45.11 36.33 -18.86
CA LEU A 645 -45.11 36.09 -20.31
C LEU A 645 -44.92 37.40 -21.10
N ARG A 646 -45.56 38.50 -20.67
CA ARG A 646 -45.37 39.82 -21.27
C ARG A 646 -43.93 40.32 -21.10
N LEU A 647 -43.32 40.08 -19.93
CA LEU A 647 -41.91 40.42 -19.69
C LEU A 647 -40.94 39.58 -20.53
N ILE A 648 -41.22 38.29 -20.71
CA ILE A 648 -40.34 37.37 -21.45
C ILE A 648 -40.34 37.68 -22.95
N PHE A 649 -41.51 37.93 -23.54
CA PHE A 649 -41.64 38.07 -24.99
C PHE A 649 -41.80 39.52 -25.47
N VAL A 650 -42.07 40.48 -24.58
CA VAL A 650 -42.31 41.92 -24.90
C VAL A 650 -43.53 42.08 -25.84
N ASP A 651 -43.89 43.30 -26.26
CA ASP A 651 -44.96 43.60 -27.24
C ASP A 651 -44.75 42.97 -28.64
N ARG A 652 -43.72 42.14 -28.83
CA ARG A 652 -43.67 41.23 -29.98
C ARG A 652 -44.80 40.24 -29.79
N HIS A 653 -45.92 40.49 -30.48
CA HIS A 653 -47.14 39.69 -30.48
C HIS A 653 -46.86 38.25 -30.04
N LEU A 654 -47.41 37.88 -28.89
CA LEU A 654 -47.25 36.56 -28.24
C LEU A 654 -47.71 35.47 -29.21
N ASP A 655 -46.79 35.07 -30.08
CA ASP A 655 -46.96 34.29 -31.30
C ASP A 655 -47.17 35.10 -32.60
N PRO A 656 -46.08 35.58 -33.27
CA PRO A 656 -46.19 36.24 -34.57
C PRO A 656 -46.72 35.31 -35.68
N GLU A 657 -46.73 33.99 -35.46
CA GLU A 657 -47.27 32.99 -36.39
C GLU A 657 -48.75 32.62 -36.10
N GLY A 658 -49.36 33.16 -35.03
CA GLY A 658 -50.82 33.12 -34.78
C GLY A 658 -51.44 31.78 -34.34
N LYS A 659 -50.65 30.76 -34.00
CA LYS A 659 -51.12 29.39 -33.67
C LYS A 659 -51.50 29.17 -32.20
N LEU A 660 -50.99 29.98 -31.27
CA LEU A 660 -51.22 29.83 -29.83
C LEU A 660 -52.46 30.58 -29.32
N GLY A 661 -53.02 31.50 -30.09
CA GLY A 661 -54.24 32.24 -29.71
C GLY A 661 -54.06 33.27 -28.59
N PHE A 662 -52.82 33.64 -28.24
CA PHE A 662 -52.49 34.57 -27.15
C PHE A 662 -52.64 36.05 -27.57
N THR A 663 -53.87 36.49 -27.86
CA THR A 663 -54.15 37.91 -28.16
C THR A 663 -54.30 38.74 -26.88
N SER A 664 -53.94 40.02 -26.92
CA SER A 664 -54.15 40.95 -25.79
C SER A 664 -55.62 40.97 -25.34
N GLU A 665 -56.53 40.88 -26.31
CA GLU A 665 -57.97 40.80 -26.09
C GLU A 665 -58.36 39.55 -25.31
N ARG A 666 -57.88 38.36 -25.69
CA ARG A 666 -58.17 37.12 -24.97
C ARG A 666 -57.56 37.07 -23.57
N PHE A 667 -56.36 37.61 -23.38
CA PHE A 667 -55.79 37.77 -22.04
C PHE A 667 -56.64 38.69 -21.17
N THR A 668 -57.16 39.77 -21.74
CA THR A 668 -58.03 40.72 -21.03
C THR A 668 -59.35 40.07 -20.65
N GLN A 669 -59.99 39.35 -21.58
CA GLN A 669 -61.23 38.61 -21.36
C GLN A 669 -61.08 37.57 -20.23
N TRP A 670 -60.04 36.73 -20.26
CA TRP A 670 -59.80 35.75 -19.21
C TRP A 670 -59.40 36.36 -17.86
N THR A 671 -58.65 37.47 -17.89
CA THR A 671 -58.30 38.21 -16.66
C THR A 671 -59.55 38.81 -16.01
N GLN A 672 -60.47 39.38 -16.81
CA GLN A 672 -61.76 39.86 -16.32
C GLN A 672 -62.63 38.72 -15.78
N ARG A 673 -62.67 37.56 -16.46
CA ARG A 673 -63.38 36.35 -16.00
C ARG A 673 -62.84 35.84 -14.66
N LYS A 674 -61.51 35.76 -14.50
CA LYS A 674 -60.86 35.35 -13.23
C LYS A 674 -61.08 36.36 -12.10
N LEU A 675 -61.05 37.66 -12.39
CA LEU A 675 -61.36 38.71 -11.41
C LEU A 675 -62.84 38.65 -10.99
N GLY A 676 -63.75 38.36 -11.92
CA GLY A 676 -65.18 38.15 -11.64
C GLY A 676 -65.42 36.95 -10.72
N VAL A 677 -64.81 35.79 -11.04
CA VAL A 677 -64.87 34.57 -10.21
C VAL A 677 -64.25 34.78 -8.83
N GLY A 678 -63.12 35.50 -8.75
CA GLY A 678 -62.48 35.86 -7.48
C GLY A 678 -63.37 36.77 -6.62
N ARG A 679 -64.00 37.78 -7.23
CA ARG A 679 -64.94 38.68 -6.53
C ARG A 679 -66.19 37.94 -6.03
N SER A 680 -66.75 37.00 -6.81
CA SER A 680 -67.90 36.18 -6.38
C SER A 680 -67.57 35.22 -5.24
N LEU A 681 -66.34 34.69 -5.20
CA LEU A 681 -65.88 33.85 -4.09
C LEU A 681 -65.65 34.68 -2.82
N SER A 682 -65.11 35.90 -2.94
CA SER A 682 -64.94 36.83 -1.81
C SER A 682 -66.26 37.38 -1.28
N THR A 683 -67.26 37.67 -2.12
CA THR A 683 -68.60 38.07 -1.62
C THR A 683 -69.38 36.91 -1.02
N SER A 684 -69.21 35.68 -1.54
CA SER A 684 -69.78 34.46 -0.95
C SER A 684 -69.24 34.12 0.44
N THR A 685 -68.00 34.52 0.78
CA THR A 685 -67.44 34.28 2.12
C THR A 685 -67.86 35.33 3.14
N TYR A 686 -68.28 36.52 2.70
CA TYR A 686 -68.79 37.57 3.59
C TYR A 686 -70.31 37.51 3.83
N SER A 687 -71.10 36.82 2.98
CA SER A 687 -72.55 36.69 3.16
C SER A 687 -73.00 35.55 4.09
N THR A 688 -72.10 34.64 4.52
CA THR A 688 -72.44 33.54 5.46
C THR A 688 -71.82 33.70 6.85
N ALA A 689 -71.09 34.78 7.13
CA ALA A 689 -70.43 35.01 8.42
C ALA A 689 -71.18 35.98 9.36
N SER A 690 -72.44 36.32 9.06
CA SER A 690 -73.25 37.25 9.88
C SER A 690 -74.67 36.73 10.12
N THR A 691 -74.82 35.56 10.74
CA THR A 691 -75.98 35.19 11.58
C THR A 691 -75.67 33.95 12.43
N GLY A 692 -75.88 34.04 13.75
CA GLY A 692 -75.88 32.93 14.72
C GLY A 692 -74.53 32.69 15.41
N HIS A 693 -74.16 33.35 16.50
CA HIS A 693 -74.76 33.25 17.85
C HIS A 693 -74.94 31.80 18.35
N SER A 694 -73.99 31.41 19.20
CA SER A 694 -74.19 30.78 20.51
C SER A 694 -75.24 29.67 20.64
N SER A 695 -74.78 28.43 20.83
CA SER A 695 -75.39 27.53 21.81
C SER A 695 -74.36 26.52 22.31
N SER A 696 -73.92 26.73 23.54
CA SER A 696 -73.49 25.67 24.45
C SER A 696 -74.59 24.61 24.59
N ILE A 697 -74.24 23.33 24.55
CA ILE A 697 -74.76 22.27 25.43
C ILE A 697 -73.69 21.18 25.51
N SER A 698 -73.42 20.78 26.74
CA SER A 698 -72.50 19.75 27.22
C SER A 698 -73.10 18.34 27.20
N LEU A 699 -72.19 17.34 27.16
CA LEU A 699 -72.32 15.90 27.53
C LEU A 699 -73.05 14.99 26.52
N ASN A 700 -72.57 13.80 26.15
CA ASN A 700 -71.66 12.84 26.81
C ASN A 700 -70.40 12.50 26.00
#